data_AF-A0A9X8URM0-F1
#
_entry.id   AF-A0A9X8URM0-F1
#
_cell.length_a   1.000
_cell.length_b   1.000
_cell.length_c   1.000
_cell.angle_alpha   90.00
_cell.angle_beta   90.00
_cell.angle_gamma   90.00
#
_symmetry.space_group_name_H-M   'P 1'
#
loop_
_entity.id
_entity.type
_entity.pdbx_description
1 polymer ?
#
loop_
_entity_poly.entity_id
_entity_poly.type
_entity_poly.pdbx_seq_one_letter_code
_entity_poly.pdbx_strand_id
1 'polypeptide(L)'
;MTPESLTANAPRAAKLPTTRSFHGDDFIDNYEWLREKANPDVIAHLTAENEYTDTITASQQPLRDALFSEIKARTVETDLSVPVRRRGWWYFTRSAEGKPYTIQCRVKASDTGDLVADWTPPVIDAETALPAEEVLLDGNALAEGQPFFSLGGMALNEAGNLLAYCVDNAGDERFTLFIKDLDTGLLLSDTIEGVFYGLAFSPDSSTVFYTVVDETWRPHQIRAHLLGTLPTQDKIIFEENDPGMWLGFDLSPDRNTLMISSGNSEYAETSMLDLAEPSAAVTLLVPRSLRLLHGIDLMPGAGQALITHDHQAPNNMVSLASLDQLGENADPAHWQTVVAHEDTVKIEGTALTGSHVVLSVRRDTCERVQLIALDGLGTKAQQPAIEPDFDDELFTASATFAELDAPLIRIGYTADFTPARVYDLWLQNQSLVLRKQTPVNNFDPAKYLSTREWATAADGAKIPLTIMRRADLDTSVPQPVLIYGYGSYEASMDPGFGIPRLSVLDRGVVFVIAHVRGGGELGRNWYLQGKKLHKKNTFTDFIDSTQYLLDSGWADPQRIAALGGSAGGLLMGAVANMAPQLYTAIIAQVPFVDALTSILDPELPLSALEWEEWGNPIESKEVYDYMKSYTPYENVTAQDYPKIAAVTSLNDTRVLYVEPAKWVAKLREVGTGQAPIVLKTEMDGGHGGASGRYESWKARAWDYAFALDALGCTDEI
;
A
#
# COMPACT_ATOMS: atom_id res chain seq x y z
N MET A 1 23.76 16.92 27.10
CA MET A 1 22.81 16.76 28.22
C MET A 1 23.01 15.37 28.79
N THR A 2 22.91 15.17 30.11
CA THR A 2 22.98 13.81 30.69
C THR A 2 21.68 13.06 30.37
N PRO A 3 21.68 11.72 30.29
CA PRO A 3 20.46 10.93 30.10
C PRO A 3 19.35 11.30 31.10
N GLU A 4 19.70 11.54 32.36
CA GLU A 4 18.77 12.01 33.41
C GLU A 4 18.17 13.40 33.13
N SER A 5 18.90 14.33 32.51
CA SER A 5 18.35 15.64 32.12
C SER A 5 17.45 15.59 30.89
N LEU A 6 17.64 14.58 30.03
CA LEU A 6 16.83 14.38 28.82
C LEU A 6 15.47 13.77 29.15
N THR A 7 15.38 12.89 30.16
CA THR A 7 14.10 12.32 30.61
C THR A 7 13.32 13.27 31.51
N ALA A 8 13.99 14.11 32.31
CA ALA A 8 13.34 15.05 33.23
C ALA A 8 12.53 16.16 32.51
N ASN A 9 12.89 16.49 31.27
CA ASN A 9 12.25 17.55 30.48
C ASN A 9 11.19 17.04 29.49
N ALA A 10 10.91 15.74 29.47
CA ALA A 10 9.89 15.18 28.59
C ALA A 10 8.47 15.69 28.98
N PRO A 11 7.60 16.02 28.01
CA PRO A 11 6.22 16.38 28.28
C PRO A 11 5.50 15.27 29.05
N ARG A 12 4.65 15.67 30.00
CA ARG A 12 3.84 14.76 30.81
C ARG A 12 2.38 15.05 30.57
N ALA A 13 1.69 14.12 29.92
CA ALA A 13 0.24 14.19 29.77
C ALA A 13 -0.44 14.13 31.15
N ALA A 14 -1.47 14.95 31.34
CA ALA A 14 -2.34 14.85 32.51
C ALA A 14 -3.02 13.47 32.55
N LYS A 15 -3.22 12.94 33.75
CA LYS A 15 -3.98 11.70 33.95
C LYS A 15 -5.42 12.05 34.26
N LEU A 16 -6.31 11.82 33.30
CA LEU A 16 -7.75 12.00 33.43
C LEU A 16 -8.41 10.63 33.21
N PRO A 17 -8.74 9.89 34.28
CA PRO A 17 -9.17 8.51 34.15
C PRO A 17 -10.55 8.41 33.50
N THR A 18 -10.62 7.68 32.40
CA THR A 18 -11.82 7.19 31.73
C THR A 18 -11.88 5.66 31.88
N THR A 19 -13.05 5.08 32.11
CA THR A 19 -13.18 3.63 32.24
C THR A 19 -13.85 3.05 30.99
N ARG A 20 -13.17 2.10 30.35
CA ARG A 20 -13.72 1.25 29.29
C ARG A 20 -14.12 -0.09 29.92
N SER A 21 -15.37 -0.51 29.76
CA SER A 21 -15.91 -1.73 30.38
C SER A 21 -16.51 -2.66 29.33
N PHE A 22 -15.92 -3.84 29.13
CA PHE A 22 -16.42 -4.87 28.21
C PHE A 22 -16.25 -6.27 28.82
N HIS A 23 -17.21 -7.17 28.60
CA HIS A 23 -17.15 -8.57 29.08
C HIS A 23 -16.83 -8.73 30.59
N GLY A 24 -17.20 -7.74 31.42
CA GLY A 24 -16.92 -7.71 32.86
C GLY A 24 -15.49 -7.33 33.24
N ASP A 25 -14.71 -6.82 32.29
CA ASP A 25 -13.35 -6.31 32.46
C ASP A 25 -13.34 -4.78 32.32
N ASP A 26 -12.82 -4.11 33.36
CA ASP A 26 -12.69 -2.65 33.41
C ASP A 26 -11.23 -2.26 33.14
N PHE A 27 -11.01 -1.45 32.09
CA PHE A 27 -9.73 -0.83 31.78
C PHE A 27 -9.79 0.67 32.08
N ILE A 28 -8.88 1.16 32.92
CA ILE A 28 -8.76 2.58 33.26
C ILE A 28 -7.76 3.22 32.31
N ASP A 29 -8.27 4.03 31.40
CA ASP A 29 -7.50 4.82 30.46
C ASP A 29 -7.26 6.23 31.00
N ASN A 30 -6.03 6.57 31.35
CA ASN A 30 -5.69 7.89 31.87
C ASN A 30 -5.52 8.96 30.79
N TYR A 31 -5.49 8.58 29.52
CA TYR A 31 -5.02 9.43 28.42
C TYR A 31 -6.04 9.55 27.29
N GLU A 32 -7.25 9.02 27.47
CA GLU A 32 -8.32 9.07 26.46
C GLU A 32 -8.74 10.50 26.07
N TRP A 33 -8.57 11.46 26.97
CA TRP A 33 -8.80 12.89 26.69
C TRP A 33 -7.96 13.42 25.51
N LEU A 34 -6.84 12.76 25.17
CA LEU A 34 -6.02 13.10 24.01
C LEU A 34 -6.75 12.89 22.66
N ARG A 35 -7.87 12.15 22.63
CA ARG A 35 -8.69 11.94 21.42
C ARG A 35 -9.42 13.21 20.97
N GLU A 36 -9.66 14.15 21.89
CA GLU A 36 -10.40 15.37 21.61
C GLU A 36 -9.58 16.35 20.74
N LYS A 37 -9.51 16.10 19.44
CA LYS A 37 -8.68 16.86 18.49
C LYS A 37 -8.86 18.38 18.54
N ALA A 38 -10.08 18.85 18.83
CA ALA A 38 -10.40 20.28 18.94
C ALA A 38 -10.01 20.91 20.29
N ASN A 39 -9.58 20.10 21.27
CA ASN A 39 -9.21 20.57 22.60
C ASN A 39 -7.84 21.27 22.54
N PRO A 40 -7.72 22.55 22.95
CA PRO A 40 -6.47 23.29 22.90
C PRO A 40 -5.36 22.67 23.76
N ASP A 41 -5.71 21.97 24.84
CA ASP A 41 -4.72 21.27 25.69
C ASP A 41 -4.08 20.08 24.98
N VAL A 42 -4.82 19.43 24.07
CA VAL A 42 -4.29 18.35 23.21
C VAL A 42 -3.29 18.93 22.22
N ILE A 43 -3.65 20.03 21.53
CA ILE A 43 -2.74 20.70 20.60
C ILE A 43 -1.48 21.20 21.30
N ALA A 44 -1.62 21.78 22.50
CA ALA A 44 -0.49 22.19 23.32
C ALA A 44 0.40 21.00 23.71
N HIS A 45 -0.19 19.86 24.09
CA HIS A 45 0.58 18.65 24.41
C HIS A 45 1.36 18.12 23.20
N LEU A 46 0.72 17.97 22.04
CA LEU A 46 1.37 17.50 20.81
C LEU A 46 2.48 18.46 20.34
N THR A 47 2.28 19.76 20.52
CA THR A 47 3.31 20.77 20.21
C THR A 47 4.52 20.63 21.13
N ALA A 48 4.30 20.45 22.45
CA ALA A 48 5.37 20.20 23.40
C ALA A 48 6.12 18.88 23.12
N GLU A 49 5.42 17.86 22.63
CA GLU A 49 6.02 16.60 22.17
C GLU A 49 6.93 16.81 20.96
N ASN A 50 6.52 17.62 19.98
CA ASN A 50 7.37 17.99 18.85
C ASN A 50 8.61 18.79 19.30
N GLU A 51 8.46 19.78 20.17
CA GLU A 51 9.59 20.56 20.71
C GLU A 51 10.60 19.67 21.47
N TYR A 52 10.09 18.70 22.23
CA TYR A 52 10.92 17.71 22.91
C TYR A 52 11.66 16.83 21.89
N THR A 53 10.95 16.30 20.89
CA THR A 53 11.52 15.49 19.81
C THR A 53 12.63 16.23 19.07
N ASP A 54 12.41 17.50 18.73
CA ASP A 54 13.42 18.36 18.10
C ASP A 54 14.64 18.55 19.00
N THR A 55 14.44 18.73 20.30
CA THR A 55 15.53 18.86 21.28
C THR A 55 16.35 17.57 21.38
N ILE A 56 15.70 16.41 21.44
CA ILE A 56 16.37 15.10 21.51
C ILE A 56 17.15 14.80 20.23
N THR A 57 16.60 15.14 19.08
CA THR A 57 17.15 14.79 17.76
C THR A 57 17.97 15.92 17.12
N ALA A 58 18.21 17.02 17.83
CA ALA A 58 18.90 18.20 17.31
C ALA A 58 20.29 17.86 16.72
N SER A 59 21.06 16.98 17.38
CA SER A 59 22.38 16.56 16.91
C SER A 59 22.33 15.72 15.62
N GLN A 60 21.16 15.18 15.26
CA GLN A 60 20.96 14.37 14.07
C GLN A 60 20.64 15.23 12.83
N GLN A 61 20.49 16.56 12.96
CA GLN A 61 20.16 17.43 11.81
C GLN A 61 21.20 17.35 10.68
N PRO A 62 22.52 17.38 10.92
CA PRO A 62 23.50 17.23 9.85
C PRO A 62 23.37 15.90 9.10
N LEU A 63 23.03 14.81 9.81
CA LEU A 63 22.79 13.50 9.19
C LEU A 63 21.50 13.51 8.36
N ARG A 64 20.42 14.13 8.85
CA ARG A 64 19.17 14.31 8.08
C ARG A 64 19.42 15.07 6.77
N ASP A 65 20.19 16.15 6.82
CA ASP A 65 20.53 16.95 5.65
C ASP A 65 21.40 16.16 4.66
N ALA A 66 22.36 15.36 5.15
CA ALA A 66 23.18 14.48 4.33
C ALA A 66 22.33 13.42 3.64
N LEU A 67 21.49 12.68 4.38
CA LEU A 67 20.60 11.65 3.85
C LEU A 67 19.64 12.21 2.80
N PHE A 68 19.02 13.38 3.06
CA PHE A 68 18.18 14.05 2.07
C PHE A 68 18.96 14.41 0.80
N SER A 69 20.16 14.99 0.96
CA SER A 69 21.01 15.40 -0.16
C SER A 69 21.47 14.20 -0.98
N GLU A 70 21.79 13.08 -0.33
CA GLU A 70 22.16 11.82 -0.97
C GLU A 70 21.00 11.23 -1.78
N ILE A 71 19.79 11.17 -1.20
CA ILE A 71 18.58 10.71 -1.90
C ILE A 71 18.33 11.58 -3.14
N LYS A 72 18.39 12.90 -2.96
CA LYS A 72 18.21 13.86 -4.04
C LYS A 72 19.27 13.67 -5.13
N ALA A 73 20.55 13.58 -4.76
CA ALA A 73 21.66 13.46 -5.70
C ALA A 73 21.60 12.17 -6.53
N ARG A 74 21.12 11.06 -5.96
CA ARG A 74 20.93 9.78 -6.66
C ARG A 74 19.69 9.77 -7.56
N THR A 75 18.73 10.67 -7.34
CA THR A 75 17.47 10.74 -8.09
C THR A 75 17.59 11.63 -9.33
N VAL A 76 17.12 11.14 -10.47
CA VAL A 76 16.91 12.00 -11.65
C VAL A 76 15.55 12.67 -11.53
N GLU A 77 15.57 13.99 -11.33
CA GLU A 77 14.38 14.75 -10.95
C GLU A 77 13.51 15.19 -12.13
N THR A 78 14.13 15.51 -13.25
CA THR A 78 13.46 15.76 -14.54
C THR A 78 13.42 14.45 -15.31
N ASP A 79 12.24 13.85 -15.42
CA ASP A 79 12.08 12.51 -15.98
C ASP A 79 10.68 12.32 -16.56
N LEU A 80 10.49 11.24 -17.32
CA LEU A 80 9.22 10.84 -17.95
C LEU A 80 8.91 9.37 -17.73
N SER A 81 7.63 9.02 -17.55
CA SER A 81 7.21 7.62 -17.66
C SER A 81 7.28 7.14 -19.11
N VAL A 82 7.34 5.82 -19.31
CA VAL A 82 7.23 5.25 -20.66
C VAL A 82 5.81 5.49 -21.16
N PRO A 83 5.60 6.09 -22.35
CA PRO A 83 4.26 6.34 -22.84
C PRO A 83 3.44 5.07 -23.02
N VAL A 84 2.17 5.11 -22.61
CA VAL A 84 1.18 4.04 -22.84
C VAL A 84 0.22 4.48 -23.93
N ARG A 85 -0.11 3.57 -24.86
CA ARG A 85 -1.05 3.86 -25.95
C ARG A 85 -2.45 3.51 -25.51
N ARG A 86 -3.39 4.44 -25.69
CA ARG A 86 -4.82 4.18 -25.51
C ARG A 86 -5.60 5.06 -26.47
N ARG A 87 -6.49 4.47 -27.27
CA ARG A 87 -7.44 5.17 -28.17
C ARG A 87 -6.85 6.32 -28.99
N GLY A 88 -5.76 6.06 -29.71
CA GLY A 88 -5.15 7.03 -30.61
C GLY A 88 -4.32 8.11 -29.91
N TRP A 89 -3.98 7.92 -28.64
CA TRP A 89 -3.09 8.80 -27.88
C TRP A 89 -2.01 8.01 -27.15
N TRP A 90 -0.86 8.64 -26.98
CA TRP A 90 0.20 8.23 -26.07
C TRP A 90 0.11 9.07 -24.80
N TYR A 91 -0.11 8.43 -23.65
CA TYR A 91 -0.18 9.07 -22.34
C TYR A 91 1.10 8.82 -21.56
N PHE A 92 1.60 9.83 -20.86
CA PHE A 92 2.80 9.74 -20.04
C PHE A 92 2.79 10.81 -18.96
N THR A 93 3.64 10.64 -17.96
CA THR A 93 3.82 11.60 -16.87
C THR A 93 5.17 12.24 -16.99
N ARG A 94 5.27 13.53 -16.69
CA ARG A 94 6.54 14.23 -16.48
C ARG A 94 6.75 14.57 -15.01
N SER A 95 7.99 14.56 -14.58
CA SER A 95 8.46 15.25 -13.38
C SER A 95 9.47 16.30 -13.78
N ALA A 96 9.59 17.37 -12.99
CA ALA A 96 10.55 18.44 -13.22
C ALA A 96 11.36 18.70 -11.95
N GLU A 97 12.64 19.06 -12.09
CA GLU A 97 13.45 19.52 -10.96
C GLU A 97 12.78 20.69 -10.21
N GLY A 98 12.89 20.68 -8.89
CA GLY A 98 12.27 21.69 -8.02
C GLY A 98 10.75 21.57 -7.88
N LYS A 99 10.10 20.61 -8.55
CA LYS A 99 8.63 20.44 -8.53
C LYS A 99 8.20 19.17 -7.78
N PRO A 100 7.30 19.28 -6.78
CA PRO A 100 6.94 18.14 -5.92
C PRO A 100 5.99 17.13 -6.56
N TYR A 101 5.24 17.52 -7.59
CA TYR A 101 4.18 16.71 -8.20
C TYR A 101 4.42 16.46 -9.69
N THR A 102 3.84 15.37 -10.20
CA THR A 102 3.89 15.00 -11.61
C THR A 102 2.91 15.79 -12.47
N ILE A 103 3.21 15.88 -13.76
CA ILE A 103 2.38 16.50 -14.79
C ILE A 103 1.88 15.38 -15.72
N GLN A 104 0.56 15.28 -15.91
CA GLN A 104 -0.09 14.31 -16.77
C GLN A 104 -0.14 14.86 -18.20
N CYS A 105 0.51 14.18 -19.14
CA CYS A 105 0.65 14.62 -20.53
C CYS A 105 0.11 13.57 -21.50
N ARG A 106 -0.20 14.02 -22.72
CA ARG A 106 -0.41 13.15 -23.87
C ARG A 106 0.10 13.73 -25.18
N VAL A 107 0.27 12.88 -26.17
CA VAL A 107 0.50 13.27 -27.56
C VAL A 107 -0.29 12.34 -28.48
N LYS A 108 -0.76 12.86 -29.61
CA LYS A 108 -1.54 12.06 -30.57
C LYS A 108 -0.69 10.92 -31.12
N ALA A 109 -1.25 9.71 -31.16
CA ALA A 109 -0.61 8.56 -31.77
C ALA A 109 -0.78 8.60 -33.30
N SER A 110 0.18 8.00 -34.02
CA SER A 110 0.06 7.74 -35.44
C SER A 110 -0.53 6.35 -35.70
N ASP A 111 -1.36 6.24 -36.73
CA ASP A 111 -1.90 4.98 -37.26
C ASP A 111 -1.34 4.76 -38.66
N THR A 112 -0.15 4.18 -38.73
CA THR A 112 0.57 3.93 -39.98
C THR A 112 0.11 2.65 -40.66
N GLY A 113 -0.55 1.74 -39.93
CA GLY A 113 -0.96 0.42 -40.38
C GLY A 113 0.13 -0.65 -40.17
N ASP A 114 1.30 -0.28 -39.69
CA ASP A 114 2.32 -1.19 -39.17
C ASP A 114 2.13 -1.34 -37.67
N LEU A 115 1.65 -2.52 -37.25
CA LEU A 115 1.33 -2.81 -35.84
C LEU A 115 2.52 -2.58 -34.90
N VAL A 116 3.75 -2.91 -35.32
CA VAL A 116 4.93 -2.75 -34.47
C VAL A 116 5.28 -1.27 -34.35
N ALA A 117 5.23 -0.52 -35.46
CA ALA A 117 5.48 0.91 -35.45
C ALA A 117 4.41 1.66 -34.63
N ASP A 118 3.15 1.28 -34.79
CA ASP A 118 2.01 1.92 -34.13
C ASP A 118 2.01 1.68 -32.62
N TRP A 119 2.45 0.51 -32.15
CA TRP A 119 2.50 0.19 -30.72
C TRP A 119 3.88 0.36 -30.08
N THR A 120 4.86 0.91 -30.80
CA THR A 120 6.14 1.31 -30.20
C THR A 120 6.02 2.71 -29.61
N PRO A 121 6.27 2.90 -28.30
CA PRO A 121 6.21 4.22 -27.67
C PRO A 121 7.16 5.22 -28.33
N PRO A 122 6.76 6.49 -28.49
CA PRO A 122 7.65 7.53 -28.99
C PRO A 122 8.80 7.76 -28.02
N VAL A 123 9.98 8.07 -28.55
CA VAL A 123 11.12 8.52 -27.75
C VAL A 123 10.95 10.02 -27.48
N ILE A 124 10.81 10.37 -26.21
CA ILE A 124 10.57 11.73 -25.74
C ILE A 124 11.77 12.18 -24.91
N ASP A 125 12.27 13.38 -25.20
CA ASP A 125 13.29 14.02 -24.37
C ASP A 125 12.66 14.58 -23.08
N ALA A 126 13.29 14.32 -21.94
CA ALA A 126 12.74 14.71 -20.63
C ALA A 126 12.68 16.23 -20.46
N GLU A 127 13.62 16.95 -21.07
CA GLU A 127 13.77 18.40 -20.95
C GLU A 127 12.92 19.16 -21.99
N THR A 128 12.57 18.51 -23.10
CA THR A 128 11.90 19.16 -24.23
C THR A 128 10.48 18.62 -24.43
N ALA A 129 9.48 19.52 -24.42
CA ALA A 129 8.12 19.18 -24.79
C ALA A 129 8.01 18.83 -26.28
N LEU A 130 7.15 17.87 -26.64
CA LEU A 130 6.88 17.59 -28.05
C LEU A 130 6.06 18.76 -28.67
N PRO A 131 6.21 19.04 -29.99
CA PRO A 131 5.49 20.13 -30.66
C PRO A 131 3.95 20.09 -30.57
N ALA A 132 3.36 18.96 -30.22
CA ALA A 132 1.92 18.74 -30.05
C ALA A 132 1.60 18.01 -28.74
N GLU A 133 2.45 18.18 -27.72
CA GLU A 133 2.19 17.68 -26.38
C GLU A 133 1.07 18.47 -25.71
N GLU A 134 0.10 17.77 -25.12
CA GLU A 134 -1.00 18.35 -24.36
C GLU A 134 -0.84 18.02 -22.87
N VAL A 135 -0.89 19.04 -22.02
CA VAL A 135 -0.96 18.87 -20.55
C VAL A 135 -2.41 18.68 -20.15
N LEU A 136 -2.74 17.49 -19.66
CA LEU A 136 -4.06 17.16 -19.14
C LEU A 136 -4.26 17.77 -17.76
N LEU A 137 -3.29 17.55 -16.88
CA LEU A 137 -3.35 17.95 -15.48
C LEU A 137 -1.94 18.24 -14.95
N ASP A 138 -1.74 19.42 -14.36
CA ASP A 138 -0.48 19.76 -13.66
C ASP A 138 -0.73 19.77 -12.15
N GLY A 139 -0.23 18.75 -11.46
CA GLY A 139 -0.36 18.65 -10.00
C GLY A 139 0.33 19.80 -9.26
N ASN A 140 1.36 20.42 -9.84
CA ASN A 140 2.04 21.55 -9.22
C ASN A 140 1.22 22.83 -9.28
N ALA A 141 0.49 23.05 -10.38
CA ALA A 141 -0.42 24.16 -10.52
C ALA A 141 -1.63 24.01 -9.58
N LEU A 142 -2.15 22.78 -9.44
CA LEU A 142 -3.27 22.50 -8.54
C LEU A 142 -2.88 22.62 -7.06
N ALA A 143 -1.66 22.25 -6.70
CA ALA A 143 -1.15 22.35 -5.34
C ALA A 143 -0.74 23.77 -4.92
N GLU A 144 -0.70 24.74 -5.83
CA GLU A 144 -0.20 26.08 -5.54
C GLU A 144 -1.06 26.77 -4.47
N GLY A 145 -0.42 27.17 -3.36
CA GLY A 145 -1.08 27.83 -2.23
C GLY A 145 -1.89 26.90 -1.32
N GLN A 146 -1.90 25.59 -1.58
CA GLN A 146 -2.56 24.61 -0.72
C GLN A 146 -1.59 24.09 0.36
N PRO A 147 -2.05 23.87 1.60
CA PRO A 147 -1.21 23.29 2.67
C PRO A 147 -0.89 21.82 2.41
N PHE A 148 -1.77 21.12 1.71
CA PHE A 148 -1.64 19.73 1.28
C PHE A 148 -2.21 19.57 -0.13
N PHE A 149 -1.72 18.59 -0.89
CA PHE A 149 -2.32 18.22 -2.16
C PHE A 149 -2.19 16.72 -2.43
N SER A 150 -3.30 16.09 -2.80
CA SER A 150 -3.35 14.72 -3.30
C SER A 150 -4.33 14.62 -4.46
N LEU A 151 -3.98 13.81 -5.46
CA LEU A 151 -4.87 13.44 -6.56
C LEU A 151 -5.52 12.10 -6.22
N GLY A 152 -6.83 12.10 -5.95
CA GLY A 152 -7.59 10.90 -5.60
C GLY A 152 -7.99 10.02 -6.78
N GLY A 153 -7.97 10.57 -7.99
CA GLY A 153 -8.35 9.81 -9.17
C GLY A 153 -8.43 10.66 -10.41
N MET A 154 -8.36 9.99 -11.56
CA MET A 154 -8.50 10.61 -12.87
C MET A 154 -9.08 9.61 -13.86
N ALA A 155 -10.07 10.03 -14.63
CA ALA A 155 -10.67 9.23 -15.68
C ALA A 155 -10.84 10.07 -16.96
N LEU A 156 -10.53 9.45 -18.10
CA LEU A 156 -10.80 10.02 -19.42
C LEU A 156 -12.02 9.33 -20.01
N ASN A 157 -12.86 10.11 -20.70
CA ASN A 157 -13.96 9.55 -21.45
C ASN A 157 -13.50 8.84 -22.73
N GLU A 158 -14.42 8.12 -23.37
CA GLU A 158 -14.18 7.35 -24.60
C GLU A 158 -13.60 8.18 -25.75
N ALA A 159 -14.16 9.38 -25.96
CA ALA A 159 -13.70 10.29 -27.01
C ALA A 159 -12.37 10.99 -26.67
N GLY A 160 -11.90 10.92 -25.42
CA GLY A 160 -10.68 11.54 -24.96
C GLY A 160 -10.72 13.08 -24.93
N ASN A 161 -11.89 13.70 -24.86
CA ASN A 161 -12.04 15.15 -24.79
C ASN A 161 -12.52 15.66 -23.42
N LEU A 162 -12.95 14.76 -22.53
CA LEU A 162 -13.34 15.08 -21.16
C LEU A 162 -12.44 14.35 -20.15
N LEU A 163 -12.04 15.06 -19.11
CA LEU A 163 -11.26 14.58 -17.99
C LEU A 163 -12.03 14.77 -16.69
N ALA A 164 -12.39 13.69 -16.01
CA ALA A 164 -12.81 13.73 -14.61
C ALA A 164 -11.57 13.57 -13.74
N TYR A 165 -11.42 14.39 -12.70
CA TYR A 165 -10.36 14.23 -11.71
C TYR A 165 -10.85 14.69 -10.33
N CYS A 166 -10.31 14.12 -9.25
CA CYS A 166 -10.65 14.53 -7.90
C CYS A 166 -9.41 14.80 -7.04
N VAL A 167 -9.46 15.83 -6.20
CA VAL A 167 -8.32 16.29 -5.38
C VAL A 167 -8.70 16.49 -3.92
N ASP A 168 -7.73 16.26 -3.04
CA ASP A 168 -7.80 16.49 -1.59
C ASP A 168 -6.70 17.50 -1.20
N ASN A 169 -7.10 18.56 -0.50
CA ASN A 169 -6.22 19.63 -0.02
C ASN A 169 -6.08 19.70 1.51
N ALA A 170 -6.64 18.71 2.23
CA ALA A 170 -6.65 18.62 3.70
C ALA A 170 -5.97 17.35 4.23
N GLY A 171 -5.81 16.30 3.40
CA GLY A 171 -5.19 15.04 3.79
C GLY A 171 -6.14 14.08 4.50
N ASP A 172 -7.46 14.30 4.43
CA ASP A 172 -8.50 13.50 5.08
C ASP A 172 -9.15 12.46 4.16
N GLU A 173 -8.62 12.32 2.93
CA GLU A 173 -9.12 11.40 1.89
C GLU A 173 -10.57 11.68 1.46
N ARG A 174 -11.06 12.91 1.62
CA ARG A 174 -12.31 13.40 1.01
C ARG A 174 -11.97 14.32 -0.15
N PHE A 175 -12.38 13.92 -1.35
CA PHE A 175 -11.98 14.60 -2.56
C PHE A 175 -13.10 15.50 -3.11
N THR A 176 -12.70 16.52 -3.87
CA THR A 176 -13.60 17.28 -4.74
C THR A 176 -13.35 16.87 -6.19
N LEU A 177 -14.38 16.35 -6.85
CA LEU A 177 -14.39 15.95 -8.26
C LEU A 177 -14.71 17.14 -9.16
N PHE A 178 -13.94 17.29 -10.22
CA PHE A 178 -14.09 18.27 -11.28
C PHE A 178 -14.11 17.60 -12.65
N ILE A 179 -14.81 18.23 -13.60
CA ILE A 179 -14.79 17.84 -15.01
C ILE A 179 -14.12 18.92 -15.83
N LYS A 180 -13.11 18.55 -16.62
CA LYS A 180 -12.37 19.45 -17.51
C LYS A 180 -12.62 19.06 -18.96
N ASP A 181 -13.00 20.04 -19.76
CA ASP A 181 -13.02 19.95 -21.22
C ASP A 181 -11.59 20.18 -21.74
N LEU A 182 -11.04 19.18 -22.43
CA LEU A 182 -9.66 19.20 -22.91
C LEU A 182 -9.50 19.96 -24.24
N ASP A 183 -10.58 20.18 -24.98
CA ASP A 183 -10.56 20.96 -26.22
C ASP A 183 -10.45 22.47 -25.91
N THR A 184 -11.15 22.92 -24.86
CA THR A 184 -11.14 24.32 -24.41
C THR A 184 -10.14 24.59 -23.28
N GLY A 185 -9.75 23.55 -22.53
CA GLY A 185 -8.93 23.65 -21.32
C GLY A 185 -9.68 24.16 -20.09
N LEU A 186 -10.99 24.39 -20.18
CA LEU A 186 -11.82 24.94 -19.12
C LEU A 186 -12.51 23.84 -18.29
N LEU A 187 -12.79 24.16 -17.03
CA LEU A 187 -13.68 23.33 -16.20
C LEU A 187 -15.13 23.51 -16.65
N LEU A 188 -15.88 22.41 -16.67
CA LEU A 188 -17.33 22.45 -16.72
C LEU A 188 -17.88 22.97 -15.39
N SER A 189 -19.19 23.27 -15.35
CA SER A 189 -19.86 23.74 -14.11
C SER A 189 -19.99 22.65 -13.04
N ASP A 190 -19.78 21.40 -13.42
CA ASP A 190 -19.92 20.22 -12.58
C ASP A 190 -18.82 20.18 -11.51
N THR A 191 -19.22 20.13 -10.25
CA THR A 191 -18.34 20.00 -9.09
C THR A 191 -19.05 19.17 -8.04
N ILE A 192 -18.42 18.08 -7.60
CA ILE A 192 -18.98 17.16 -6.61
C ILE A 192 -18.00 17.05 -5.43
N GLU A 193 -18.43 17.48 -4.25
CA GLU A 193 -17.66 17.41 -3.01
C GLU A 193 -17.93 16.09 -2.27
N GLY A 194 -16.97 15.66 -1.44
CA GLY A 194 -17.14 14.50 -0.57
C GLY A 194 -17.14 13.16 -1.32
N VAL A 195 -16.48 13.12 -2.48
CA VAL A 195 -16.26 11.86 -3.21
C VAL A 195 -15.05 11.14 -2.63
N PHE A 196 -14.97 9.84 -2.91
CA PHE A 196 -13.84 9.00 -2.55
C PHE A 196 -13.08 8.56 -3.81
N TYR A 197 -12.11 7.65 -3.66
CA TYR A 197 -11.32 7.13 -4.77
C TYR A 197 -12.19 6.41 -5.81
N GLY A 198 -11.76 6.48 -7.08
CA GLY A 198 -12.40 5.77 -8.18
C GLY A 198 -13.35 6.65 -8.99
N LEU A 199 -13.07 6.76 -10.28
CA LEU A 199 -13.85 7.53 -11.24
C LEU A 199 -13.97 6.74 -12.55
N ALA A 200 -15.15 6.73 -13.15
CA ALA A 200 -15.34 6.20 -14.50
C ALA A 200 -16.37 7.03 -15.28
N PHE A 201 -16.18 7.14 -16.59
CA PHE A 201 -17.23 7.65 -17.48
C PHE A 201 -18.10 6.52 -17.99
N SER A 202 -19.37 6.80 -18.23
CA SER A 202 -20.20 5.97 -19.12
C SER A 202 -19.65 6.00 -20.55
N PRO A 203 -19.90 4.96 -21.38
CA PRO A 203 -19.42 4.90 -22.76
C PRO A 203 -19.86 6.09 -23.63
N ASP A 204 -21.08 6.60 -23.40
CA ASP A 204 -21.62 7.77 -24.10
C ASP A 204 -21.08 9.12 -23.57
N SER A 205 -20.20 9.09 -22.56
CA SER A 205 -19.62 10.26 -21.90
C SER A 205 -20.61 11.19 -21.19
N SER A 206 -21.87 10.79 -21.01
CA SER A 206 -22.89 11.62 -20.38
C SER A 206 -22.86 11.56 -18.85
N THR A 207 -22.32 10.48 -18.29
CA THR A 207 -22.39 10.17 -16.86
C THR A 207 -21.00 9.89 -16.29
N VAL A 208 -20.75 10.34 -15.07
CA VAL A 208 -19.57 9.98 -14.27
C VAL A 208 -20.00 9.16 -13.07
N PHE A 209 -19.38 8.00 -12.89
CA PHE A 209 -19.52 7.15 -11.72
C PHE A 209 -18.43 7.47 -10.71
N TYR A 210 -18.81 7.54 -9.43
CA TYR A 210 -17.91 7.84 -8.32
C TYR A 210 -18.40 7.16 -7.03
N THR A 211 -17.50 7.01 -6.06
CA THR A 211 -17.83 6.47 -4.73
C THR A 211 -17.98 7.60 -3.71
N VAL A 212 -18.75 7.35 -2.65
CA VAL A 212 -18.79 8.18 -1.44
C VAL A 212 -18.63 7.32 -0.20
N VAL A 213 -18.04 7.91 0.84
CA VAL A 213 -17.87 7.27 2.15
C VAL A 213 -18.99 7.63 3.12
N ASP A 214 -19.26 6.75 4.07
CA ASP A 214 -20.13 7.04 5.22
C ASP A 214 -19.35 7.80 6.32
N GLU A 215 -20.00 8.03 7.46
CA GLU A 215 -19.38 8.74 8.61
C GLU A 215 -18.19 8.00 9.22
N THR A 216 -18.00 6.71 8.89
CA THR A 216 -16.87 5.86 9.30
C THR A 216 -15.80 5.75 8.20
N TRP A 217 -15.78 6.66 7.22
CA TRP A 217 -14.80 6.67 6.11
C TRP A 217 -14.82 5.41 5.23
N ARG A 218 -15.87 4.59 5.33
CA ARG A 218 -16.04 3.38 4.53
C ARG A 218 -16.78 3.73 3.23
N PRO A 219 -16.26 3.36 2.05
CA PRO A 219 -16.99 3.54 0.81
C PRO A 219 -18.22 2.64 0.83
N HIS A 220 -19.40 3.25 0.71
CA HIS A 220 -20.67 2.55 0.88
C HIS A 220 -21.67 2.81 -0.25
N GLN A 221 -21.46 3.83 -1.07
CA GLN A 221 -22.34 4.14 -2.20
C GLN A 221 -21.53 4.35 -3.47
N ILE A 222 -22.03 3.79 -4.56
CA ILE A 222 -21.65 4.15 -5.92
C ILE A 222 -22.74 5.04 -6.48
N ARG A 223 -22.36 6.22 -6.95
CA ARG A 223 -23.28 7.22 -7.49
C ARG A 223 -22.97 7.50 -8.96
N ALA A 224 -24.01 7.94 -9.67
CA ALA A 224 -23.94 8.36 -11.06
C ALA A 224 -24.35 9.82 -11.19
N HIS A 225 -23.41 10.64 -11.64
CA HIS A 225 -23.60 12.06 -11.93
C HIS A 225 -23.85 12.27 -13.42
N LEU A 226 -25.03 12.79 -13.79
CA LEU A 226 -25.34 13.21 -15.15
C LEU A 226 -24.76 14.61 -15.38
N LEU A 227 -23.87 14.76 -16.36
CA LEU A 227 -23.21 16.03 -16.63
C LEU A 227 -24.22 17.16 -16.92
N GLY A 228 -23.96 18.34 -16.35
CA GLY A 228 -24.79 19.53 -16.42
C GLY A 228 -25.94 19.57 -15.40
N THR A 229 -26.04 18.59 -14.49
CA THR A 229 -27.07 18.56 -13.45
C THR A 229 -26.53 18.93 -12.08
N LEU A 230 -27.41 19.15 -11.10
CA LEU A 230 -26.97 19.41 -9.72
C LEU A 230 -26.58 18.08 -9.05
N PRO A 231 -25.49 18.02 -8.27
CA PRO A 231 -25.07 16.79 -7.58
C PRO A 231 -26.14 16.19 -6.65
N THR A 232 -27.08 17.01 -6.17
CA THR A 232 -28.23 16.55 -5.38
C THR A 232 -29.25 15.71 -6.16
N GLN A 233 -29.10 15.63 -7.49
CA GLN A 233 -29.91 14.80 -8.39
C GLN A 233 -29.21 13.49 -8.76
N ASP A 234 -27.98 13.28 -8.29
CA ASP A 234 -27.19 12.09 -8.60
C ASP A 234 -27.90 10.83 -8.11
N LYS A 235 -27.88 9.79 -8.94
CA LYS A 235 -28.53 8.53 -8.63
C LYS A 235 -27.59 7.62 -7.86
N ILE A 236 -28.10 6.96 -6.83
CA ILE A 236 -27.41 5.85 -6.18
C ILE A 236 -27.57 4.62 -7.10
N ILE A 237 -26.45 4.10 -7.56
CA ILE A 237 -26.39 2.88 -8.39
C ILE A 237 -26.35 1.64 -7.51
N PHE A 238 -25.58 1.70 -6.41
CA PHE A 238 -25.44 0.62 -5.45
C PHE A 238 -25.16 1.18 -4.06
N GLU A 239 -25.68 0.52 -3.03
CA GLU A 239 -25.49 0.89 -1.63
C GLU A 239 -25.20 -0.35 -0.78
N GLU A 240 -24.06 -0.34 -0.09
CA GLU A 240 -23.65 -1.37 0.85
C GLU A 240 -23.94 -0.94 2.28
N ASN A 241 -24.80 -1.70 2.96
CA ASN A 241 -25.31 -1.38 4.30
C ASN A 241 -24.57 -2.13 5.41
N ASP A 242 -23.82 -3.18 5.07
CA ASP A 242 -22.99 -3.90 6.03
C ASP A 242 -21.70 -3.10 6.33
N PRO A 243 -21.49 -2.63 7.56
CA PRO A 243 -20.29 -1.84 7.91
C PRO A 243 -18.99 -2.64 7.81
N GLY A 244 -19.05 -3.98 7.76
CA GLY A 244 -17.90 -4.86 7.55
C GLY A 244 -17.59 -5.14 6.08
N MET A 245 -18.12 -4.32 5.16
CA MET A 245 -17.94 -4.47 3.72
C MET A 245 -17.42 -3.21 3.05
N TRP A 246 -16.38 -3.36 2.24
CA TRP A 246 -15.79 -2.32 1.42
C TRP A 246 -16.41 -2.34 0.02
N LEU A 247 -17.02 -1.24 -0.41
CA LEU A 247 -17.60 -1.10 -1.74
C LEU A 247 -16.60 -0.47 -2.72
N GLY A 248 -16.49 -1.05 -3.91
CA GLY A 248 -15.73 -0.51 -5.02
C GLY A 248 -16.34 -0.86 -6.36
N PHE A 249 -15.80 -0.26 -7.43
CA PHE A 249 -16.15 -0.61 -8.79
C PHE A 249 -14.95 -0.52 -9.73
N ASP A 250 -15.05 -1.23 -10.85
CA ASP A 250 -14.16 -1.10 -12.00
C ASP A 250 -14.97 -1.19 -13.29
N LEU A 251 -14.33 -0.95 -14.43
CA LEU A 251 -14.88 -1.23 -15.75
C LEU A 251 -14.37 -2.59 -16.23
N SER A 252 -15.28 -3.36 -16.84
CA SER A 252 -14.93 -4.51 -17.67
C SER A 252 -13.89 -4.14 -18.75
N PRO A 253 -13.12 -5.11 -19.29
CA PRO A 253 -12.08 -4.82 -20.29
C PRO A 253 -12.56 -4.09 -21.55
N ASP A 254 -13.80 -4.33 -21.98
CA ASP A 254 -14.42 -3.64 -23.12
C ASP A 254 -15.11 -2.31 -22.72
N ARG A 255 -15.16 -2.03 -21.42
CA ARG A 255 -15.66 -0.81 -20.78
C ARG A 255 -17.15 -0.55 -20.96
N ASN A 256 -17.89 -1.58 -21.37
CA ASN A 256 -19.34 -1.51 -21.53
C ASN A 256 -20.09 -1.96 -20.26
N THR A 257 -19.39 -2.49 -19.27
CA THR A 257 -19.99 -2.95 -18.00
C THR A 257 -19.24 -2.36 -16.81
N LEU A 258 -20.00 -1.86 -15.84
CA LEU A 258 -19.51 -1.49 -14.52
C LEU A 258 -19.53 -2.73 -13.62
N MET A 259 -18.37 -3.19 -13.18
CA MET A 259 -18.20 -4.27 -12.23
C MET A 259 -18.26 -3.69 -10.82
N ILE A 260 -19.19 -4.16 -9.99
CA ILE A 260 -19.43 -3.65 -8.64
C ILE A 260 -19.01 -4.74 -7.66
N SER A 261 -18.04 -4.45 -6.81
CA SER A 261 -17.52 -5.40 -5.83
C SER A 261 -17.79 -4.88 -4.42
N SER A 262 -18.40 -5.71 -3.59
CA SER A 262 -18.56 -5.46 -2.15
C SER A 262 -17.95 -6.62 -1.38
N GLY A 263 -16.96 -6.36 -0.53
CA GLY A 263 -16.29 -7.45 0.15
C GLY A 263 -15.36 -7.03 1.26
N ASN A 264 -14.76 -8.02 1.89
CA ASN A 264 -13.74 -7.88 2.93
C ASN A 264 -12.67 -8.96 2.74
N SER A 265 -11.73 -9.06 3.68
CA SER A 265 -10.64 -10.04 3.55
C SER A 265 -11.06 -11.50 3.75
N GLU A 266 -12.34 -11.84 3.93
CA GLU A 266 -12.83 -13.22 4.03
C GLU A 266 -13.76 -13.66 2.91
N TYR A 267 -14.53 -12.74 2.33
CA TYR A 267 -15.44 -13.03 1.23
C TYR A 267 -15.87 -11.76 0.51
N ALA A 268 -16.38 -11.93 -0.71
CA ALA A 268 -16.90 -10.85 -1.52
C ALA A 268 -18.24 -11.22 -2.17
N GLU A 269 -18.87 -10.20 -2.73
CA GLU A 269 -19.99 -10.23 -3.67
C GLU A 269 -19.62 -9.40 -4.88
N THR A 270 -19.91 -9.93 -6.08
CA THR A 270 -19.73 -9.17 -7.31
C THR A 270 -21.05 -9.08 -8.06
N SER A 271 -21.41 -7.87 -8.45
CA SER A 271 -22.53 -7.55 -9.33
C SER A 271 -22.02 -6.78 -10.56
N MET A 272 -22.87 -6.61 -11.56
CA MET A 272 -22.55 -5.85 -12.76
C MET A 272 -23.70 -4.94 -13.20
N LEU A 273 -23.38 -3.85 -13.87
CA LEU A 273 -24.33 -2.97 -14.56
C LEU A 273 -23.88 -2.78 -16.01
N ASP A 274 -24.74 -3.17 -16.95
CA ASP A 274 -24.53 -2.90 -18.37
C ASP A 274 -24.68 -1.39 -18.64
N LEU A 275 -23.60 -0.77 -19.12
CA LEU A 275 -23.53 0.67 -19.42
C LEU A 275 -23.93 0.99 -20.87
N ALA A 276 -24.06 -0.02 -21.74
CA ALA A 276 -24.57 0.17 -23.10
C ALA A 276 -26.10 0.32 -23.13
N GLU A 277 -26.80 -0.16 -22.09
CA GLU A 277 -28.25 -0.14 -21.97
C GLU A 277 -28.69 0.84 -20.85
N PRO A 278 -29.19 2.05 -21.17
CA PRO A 278 -29.46 3.10 -20.17
C PRO A 278 -30.50 2.74 -19.09
N SER A 279 -31.31 1.70 -19.33
CA SER A 279 -32.31 1.18 -18.40
C SER A 279 -31.90 -0.11 -17.70
N ALA A 280 -30.65 -0.57 -17.88
CA ALA A 280 -30.16 -1.77 -17.22
C ALA A 280 -30.25 -1.64 -15.70
N ALA A 281 -30.53 -2.77 -15.05
CA ALA A 281 -30.48 -2.89 -13.61
C ALA A 281 -29.19 -3.61 -13.20
N VAL A 282 -28.72 -3.35 -11.98
CA VAL A 282 -27.63 -4.11 -11.39
C VAL A 282 -28.02 -5.59 -11.32
N THR A 283 -27.15 -6.46 -11.82
CA THR A 283 -27.34 -7.91 -11.86
C THR A 283 -26.23 -8.59 -11.07
N LEU A 284 -26.61 -9.46 -10.14
CA LEU A 284 -25.68 -10.23 -9.33
C LEU A 284 -24.92 -11.27 -10.19
N LEU A 285 -23.60 -11.40 -9.97
CA LEU A 285 -22.78 -12.44 -10.58
C LEU A 285 -22.34 -13.50 -9.57
N VAL A 286 -21.83 -13.12 -8.40
CA VAL A 286 -21.40 -14.08 -7.38
C VAL A 286 -21.91 -13.62 -6.02
N PRO A 287 -22.82 -14.36 -5.36
CA PRO A 287 -23.41 -13.95 -4.08
C PRO A 287 -22.43 -14.11 -2.91
N ARG A 288 -22.52 -13.18 -1.95
CA ARG A 288 -21.78 -13.30 -0.67
C ARG A 288 -22.10 -14.55 0.13
N SER A 289 -23.26 -15.18 -0.11
CA SER A 289 -23.70 -16.41 0.57
C SER A 289 -22.75 -17.60 0.32
N LEU A 290 -21.98 -17.56 -0.76
CA LEU A 290 -20.94 -18.55 -1.04
C LEU A 290 -19.71 -18.41 -0.13
N ARG A 291 -19.53 -17.24 0.50
CA ARG A 291 -18.35 -16.89 1.30
C ARG A 291 -17.03 -17.18 0.58
N LEU A 292 -16.89 -16.64 -0.64
CA LEU A 292 -15.71 -16.79 -1.48
C LEU A 292 -15.02 -15.45 -1.69
N LEU A 293 -13.71 -15.45 -1.59
CA LEU A 293 -12.90 -14.41 -2.22
C LEU A 293 -12.80 -14.72 -3.70
N HIS A 294 -13.09 -13.72 -4.52
CA HIS A 294 -13.04 -13.86 -5.96
C HIS A 294 -12.80 -12.54 -6.68
N GLY A 295 -12.25 -12.64 -7.89
CA GLY A 295 -12.22 -11.57 -8.89
C GLY A 295 -12.83 -12.08 -10.20
N ILE A 296 -13.46 -11.20 -10.97
CA ILE A 296 -14.18 -11.54 -12.21
C ILE A 296 -13.71 -10.66 -13.36
N ASP A 297 -13.17 -11.29 -14.40
CA ASP A 297 -12.93 -10.66 -15.70
C ASP A 297 -13.97 -11.15 -16.72
N LEU A 298 -14.75 -10.23 -17.30
CA LEU A 298 -15.68 -10.57 -18.35
C LEU A 298 -14.94 -10.87 -19.66
N MET A 299 -15.22 -12.04 -20.25
CA MET A 299 -14.59 -12.46 -21.48
C MET A 299 -15.20 -11.70 -22.68
N PRO A 300 -14.37 -11.10 -23.55
CA PRO A 300 -14.84 -10.32 -24.71
C PRO A 300 -15.81 -11.10 -25.60
N GLY A 301 -17.03 -10.58 -25.77
CA GLY A 301 -18.04 -11.12 -26.69
C GLY A 301 -18.55 -12.54 -26.41
N ALA A 302 -18.21 -13.15 -25.26
CA ALA A 302 -18.36 -14.59 -25.07
C ALA A 302 -19.51 -15.03 -24.15
N GLY A 303 -20.21 -14.12 -23.46
CA GLY A 303 -21.20 -14.52 -22.44
C GLY A 303 -20.61 -15.41 -21.35
N GLN A 304 -19.31 -15.26 -21.10
CA GLN A 304 -18.51 -16.01 -20.13
C GLN A 304 -17.69 -15.05 -19.28
N ALA A 305 -17.27 -15.54 -18.12
CA ALA A 305 -16.39 -14.87 -17.20
C ALA A 305 -15.22 -15.79 -16.83
N LEU A 306 -14.05 -15.16 -16.64
CA LEU A 306 -12.91 -15.75 -15.98
C LEU A 306 -12.97 -15.36 -14.51
N ILE A 307 -12.89 -16.34 -13.61
CA ILE A 307 -13.10 -16.15 -12.18
C ILE A 307 -11.86 -16.67 -11.46
N THR A 308 -11.11 -15.76 -10.83
CA THR A 308 -10.07 -16.14 -9.86
C THR A 308 -10.77 -16.31 -8.52
N HIS A 309 -10.71 -17.48 -7.87
CA HIS A 309 -11.48 -17.73 -6.64
C HIS A 309 -10.81 -18.72 -5.67
N ASP A 310 -11.19 -18.64 -4.39
CA ASP A 310 -10.61 -19.44 -3.31
C ASP A 310 -11.39 -20.73 -2.94
N HIS A 311 -12.44 -21.07 -3.68
CA HIS A 311 -13.25 -22.27 -3.42
C HIS A 311 -12.39 -23.56 -3.38
N GLN A 312 -12.20 -24.11 -2.17
CA GLN A 312 -11.29 -25.25 -1.89
C GLN A 312 -9.86 -25.03 -2.40
N ALA A 313 -9.45 -23.76 -2.52
CA ALA A 313 -8.19 -23.33 -3.09
C ALA A 313 -7.70 -22.08 -2.37
N PRO A 314 -7.12 -22.18 -1.17
CA PRO A 314 -6.68 -21.00 -0.40
C PRO A 314 -5.73 -20.08 -1.21
N ASN A 315 -4.89 -20.65 -2.06
CA ASN A 315 -4.02 -19.89 -2.96
C ASN A 315 -4.66 -19.52 -4.31
N ASN A 316 -5.99 -19.55 -4.36
CA ASN A 316 -6.83 -19.36 -5.53
C ASN A 316 -6.63 -20.43 -6.63
N MET A 317 -7.64 -20.52 -7.47
CA MET A 317 -7.59 -21.14 -8.79
C MET A 317 -8.29 -20.21 -9.78
N VAL A 318 -8.16 -20.48 -11.08
CA VAL A 318 -8.87 -19.73 -12.12
C VAL A 318 -9.81 -20.66 -12.86
N SER A 319 -11.07 -20.25 -12.97
CA SER A 319 -12.12 -21.02 -13.65
C SER A 319 -12.87 -20.19 -14.69
N LEU A 320 -13.36 -20.84 -15.73
CA LEU A 320 -14.31 -20.29 -16.69
C LEU A 320 -15.74 -20.66 -16.29
N ALA A 321 -16.66 -19.72 -16.39
CA ALA A 321 -18.09 -19.94 -16.23
C ALA A 321 -18.87 -19.14 -17.28
N SER A 322 -19.96 -19.69 -17.81
CA SER A 322 -20.92 -18.89 -18.57
C SER A 322 -21.75 -18.02 -17.63
N LEU A 323 -22.20 -16.86 -18.09
CA LEU A 323 -22.94 -15.91 -17.25
C LEU A 323 -24.27 -16.47 -16.71
N ASP A 324 -24.85 -17.49 -17.37
CA ASP A 324 -26.03 -18.21 -16.88
C ASP A 324 -25.73 -19.21 -15.75
N GLN A 325 -24.46 -19.54 -15.51
CA GLN A 325 -23.99 -20.30 -14.35
C GLN A 325 -23.73 -19.40 -13.12
N LEU A 326 -23.89 -18.09 -13.27
CA LEU A 326 -23.67 -17.08 -12.25
C LEU A 326 -25.01 -16.58 -11.65
N GLY A 327 -24.93 -15.66 -10.70
CA GLY A 327 -26.06 -15.11 -9.95
C GLY A 327 -26.38 -15.90 -8.69
N GLU A 328 -27.61 -15.79 -8.21
CA GLU A 328 -28.05 -16.33 -6.91
C GLU A 328 -27.80 -17.84 -6.71
N ASN A 329 -27.81 -18.61 -7.79
CA ASN A 329 -27.61 -20.06 -7.76
C ASN A 329 -26.22 -20.49 -8.26
N ALA A 330 -25.25 -19.56 -8.26
CA ALA A 330 -23.88 -19.88 -8.65
C ALA A 330 -23.32 -21.02 -7.79
N ASP A 331 -22.71 -22.00 -8.45
CA ASP A 331 -22.06 -23.14 -7.80
C ASP A 331 -20.64 -23.31 -8.38
N PRO A 332 -19.60 -22.91 -7.62
CA PRO A 332 -18.22 -23.02 -8.06
C PRO A 332 -17.80 -24.43 -8.45
N ALA A 333 -18.45 -25.47 -7.93
CA ALA A 333 -18.16 -26.86 -8.29
C ALA A 333 -18.48 -27.19 -9.76
N HIS A 334 -19.30 -26.35 -10.43
CA HIS A 334 -19.63 -26.48 -11.84
C HIS A 334 -18.85 -25.53 -12.75
N TRP A 335 -18.02 -24.65 -12.19
CA TRP A 335 -17.13 -23.82 -12.99
C TRP A 335 -15.99 -24.68 -13.55
N GLN A 336 -15.57 -24.34 -14.77
CA GLN A 336 -14.54 -25.08 -15.45
C GLN A 336 -13.15 -24.56 -15.06
N THR A 337 -12.42 -25.29 -14.22
CA THR A 337 -11.05 -24.93 -13.87
C THR A 337 -10.14 -24.87 -15.10
N VAL A 338 -9.44 -23.75 -15.28
CA VAL A 338 -8.44 -23.53 -16.34
C VAL A 338 -7.02 -23.36 -15.80
N VAL A 339 -6.88 -22.86 -14.57
CA VAL A 339 -5.62 -22.88 -13.80
C VAL A 339 -5.94 -23.50 -12.46
N ALA A 340 -5.33 -24.64 -12.15
CA ALA A 340 -5.57 -25.35 -10.90
C ALA A 340 -4.82 -24.71 -9.73
N HIS A 341 -5.33 -24.96 -8.52
CA HIS A 341 -4.69 -24.55 -7.28
C HIS A 341 -3.36 -25.28 -7.02
N GLU A 342 -2.38 -24.55 -6.48
CA GLU A 342 -1.12 -25.09 -5.97
C GLU A 342 -0.83 -24.54 -4.55
N ASP A 343 -0.37 -25.39 -3.63
CA ASP A 343 -0.08 -24.99 -2.24
C ASP A 343 1.05 -23.96 -2.12
N THR A 344 1.92 -23.87 -3.13
CA THR A 344 3.12 -23.01 -3.12
C THR A 344 3.03 -21.82 -4.09
N VAL A 345 1.89 -21.64 -4.76
CA VAL A 345 1.69 -20.57 -5.75
C VAL A 345 0.35 -19.91 -5.52
N LYS A 346 0.37 -18.65 -5.10
CA LYS A 346 -0.82 -17.82 -4.97
C LYS A 346 -1.12 -17.16 -6.30
N ILE A 347 -2.33 -17.33 -6.83
CA ILE A 347 -2.81 -16.56 -7.97
C ILE A 347 -3.45 -15.30 -7.40
N GLU A 348 -2.84 -14.14 -7.65
CA GLU A 348 -3.30 -12.85 -7.12
C GLU A 348 -4.48 -12.32 -7.94
N GLY A 349 -4.47 -12.57 -9.25
CA GLY A 349 -5.55 -12.16 -10.14
C GLY A 349 -5.24 -12.36 -11.61
N THR A 350 -6.20 -11.93 -12.43
CA THR A 350 -6.16 -12.03 -13.88
C THR A 350 -6.37 -10.65 -14.50
N ALA A 351 -5.87 -10.49 -15.72
CA ALA A 351 -6.26 -9.42 -16.64
C ALA A 351 -6.37 -9.99 -18.05
N LEU A 352 -7.11 -9.32 -18.93
CA LEU A 352 -7.38 -9.82 -20.28
C LEU A 352 -6.81 -8.89 -21.36
N THR A 353 -6.25 -9.51 -22.38
CA THR A 353 -6.02 -8.89 -23.70
C THR A 353 -6.87 -9.61 -24.74
N GLY A 354 -6.89 -9.14 -25.99
CA GLY A 354 -7.63 -9.81 -27.06
C GLY A 354 -7.10 -11.20 -27.43
N SER A 355 -5.97 -11.63 -26.86
CA SER A 355 -5.32 -12.91 -27.21
C SER A 355 -4.84 -13.74 -26.02
N HIS A 356 -4.64 -13.14 -24.85
CA HIS A 356 -4.08 -13.81 -23.67
C HIS A 356 -4.80 -13.42 -22.38
N VAL A 357 -4.87 -14.38 -21.46
CA VAL A 357 -5.00 -14.14 -20.02
C VAL A 357 -3.61 -13.79 -19.49
N VAL A 358 -3.53 -12.69 -18.76
CA VAL A 358 -2.36 -12.30 -17.97
C VAL A 358 -2.62 -12.70 -16.53
N LEU A 359 -1.78 -13.53 -15.96
CA LEU A 359 -1.85 -13.97 -14.57
C LEU A 359 -0.82 -13.20 -13.74
N SER A 360 -1.25 -12.57 -12.65
CA SER A 360 -0.33 -12.22 -11.57
C SER A 360 -0.30 -13.38 -10.57
N VAL A 361 0.90 -13.89 -10.31
CA VAL A 361 1.12 -15.00 -9.39
C VAL A 361 2.25 -14.66 -8.43
N ARG A 362 2.20 -15.28 -7.25
CA ARG A 362 3.26 -15.21 -6.26
C ARG A 362 3.81 -16.60 -6.00
N ARG A 363 5.13 -16.72 -6.13
CA ARG A 363 5.89 -17.95 -5.89
C ARG A 363 7.22 -17.61 -5.26
N ASP A 364 7.58 -18.35 -4.23
CA ASP A 364 8.83 -18.17 -3.49
C ASP A 364 9.04 -16.69 -3.09
N THR A 365 8.07 -16.08 -2.40
CA THR A 365 8.05 -14.67 -1.95
C THR A 365 8.15 -13.57 -3.03
N CYS A 366 8.06 -13.92 -4.31
CA CYS A 366 8.17 -12.96 -5.42
C CYS A 366 6.87 -12.92 -6.23
N GLU A 367 6.44 -11.71 -6.60
CA GLU A 367 5.41 -11.51 -7.62
C GLU A 367 5.98 -11.75 -9.02
N ARG A 368 5.21 -12.45 -9.86
CA ARG A 368 5.57 -12.88 -11.21
C ARG A 368 4.37 -12.71 -12.14
N VAL A 369 4.65 -12.56 -13.44
CA VAL A 369 3.64 -12.50 -14.50
C VAL A 369 3.71 -13.76 -15.35
N GLN A 370 2.57 -14.40 -15.58
CA GLN A 370 2.45 -15.51 -16.53
C GLN A 370 1.38 -15.22 -17.59
N LEU A 371 1.49 -15.86 -18.74
CA LEU A 371 0.58 -15.71 -19.88
C LEU A 371 -0.04 -17.04 -20.27
N ILE A 372 -1.34 -17.06 -20.51
CA ILE A 372 -2.04 -18.19 -21.12
C ILE A 372 -2.78 -17.66 -22.35
N ALA A 373 -2.60 -18.32 -23.50
CA ALA A 373 -3.35 -17.98 -24.70
C ALA A 373 -4.85 -18.21 -24.50
N LEU A 374 -5.68 -17.26 -24.98
CA LEU A 374 -7.13 -17.44 -25.01
C LEU A 374 -7.55 -18.54 -25.99
N ASP A 375 -6.77 -18.76 -27.05
CA ASP A 375 -7.03 -19.85 -28.00
C ASP A 375 -6.91 -21.21 -27.30
N GLY A 376 -7.99 -21.98 -27.37
CA GLY A 376 -8.08 -23.28 -26.72
C GLY A 376 -8.22 -23.25 -25.20
N LEU A 377 -8.32 -22.09 -24.54
CA LEU A 377 -8.51 -21.96 -23.09
C LEU A 377 -9.71 -22.79 -22.62
N GLY A 378 -9.55 -23.57 -21.55
CA GLY A 378 -10.58 -24.49 -21.06
C GLY A 378 -10.84 -25.69 -21.96
N THR A 379 -10.07 -25.92 -23.02
CA THR A 379 -10.21 -27.12 -23.86
C THR A 379 -8.99 -28.02 -23.73
N LYS A 380 -9.05 -29.21 -24.33
CA LYS A 380 -7.87 -30.10 -24.44
C LYS A 380 -6.73 -29.49 -25.25
N ALA A 381 -6.97 -28.40 -25.98
CA ALA A 381 -5.97 -27.67 -26.74
C ALA A 381 -5.32 -26.51 -25.95
N GLN A 382 -5.72 -26.28 -24.70
CA GLN A 382 -5.12 -25.24 -23.85
C GLN A 382 -3.61 -25.42 -23.76
N GLN A 383 -2.87 -24.34 -24.02
CA GLN A 383 -1.42 -24.29 -23.87
C GLN A 383 -1.03 -24.03 -22.41
N PRO A 384 0.14 -24.50 -21.96
CA PRO A 384 0.63 -24.19 -20.62
C PRO A 384 0.88 -22.69 -20.47
N ALA A 385 0.86 -22.21 -19.22
CA ALA A 385 1.27 -20.86 -18.90
C ALA A 385 2.75 -20.64 -19.23
N ILE A 386 3.07 -19.44 -19.71
CA ILE A 386 4.43 -19.02 -20.06
C ILE A 386 4.83 -17.86 -19.18
N GLU A 387 6.01 -17.95 -18.58
CA GLU A 387 6.61 -16.92 -17.73
C GLU A 387 7.80 -16.30 -18.47
N PRO A 388 7.93 -14.96 -18.52
CA PRO A 388 9.14 -14.31 -19.01
C PRO A 388 10.33 -14.58 -18.09
N ASP A 389 11.51 -14.83 -18.67
CA ASP A 389 12.73 -15.03 -17.90
C ASP A 389 13.30 -13.70 -17.38
N PHE A 390 13.73 -13.70 -16.11
CA PHE A 390 14.42 -12.58 -15.46
C PHE A 390 15.69 -13.07 -14.76
N ASP A 391 16.69 -12.19 -14.65
CA ASP A 391 18.04 -12.56 -14.20
C ASP A 391 18.19 -12.62 -12.66
N ASP A 392 17.41 -11.82 -11.91
CA ASP A 392 17.52 -11.75 -10.45
C ASP A 392 16.77 -12.92 -9.77
N GLU A 393 17.28 -13.41 -8.63
CA GLU A 393 16.57 -14.40 -7.80
C GLU A 393 15.40 -13.76 -7.04
N LEU A 394 15.65 -12.58 -6.45
CA LEU A 394 14.71 -11.80 -5.65
C LEU A 394 14.23 -10.60 -6.45
N PHE A 395 13.08 -10.73 -7.10
CA PHE A 395 12.51 -9.69 -7.92
C PHE A 395 10.99 -9.59 -7.75
N THR A 396 10.45 -8.54 -8.34
CA THR A 396 9.02 -8.29 -8.48
C THR A 396 8.77 -7.97 -9.94
N ALA A 397 7.90 -8.76 -10.59
CA ALA A 397 7.42 -8.50 -11.93
C ALA A 397 5.89 -8.43 -11.92
N SER A 398 5.33 -7.30 -12.35
CA SER A 398 3.87 -7.08 -12.37
C SER A 398 3.42 -6.51 -13.72
N ALA A 399 2.23 -6.91 -14.16
CA ALA A 399 1.62 -6.36 -15.36
C ALA A 399 1.05 -4.96 -15.04
N THR A 400 1.66 -3.92 -15.62
CA THR A 400 1.30 -2.52 -15.36
C THR A 400 0.42 -1.91 -16.43
N PHE A 401 0.25 -2.61 -17.56
CA PHE A 401 -0.69 -2.25 -18.62
C PHE A 401 -1.07 -3.50 -19.41
N ALA A 402 -2.36 -3.73 -19.53
CA ALA A 402 -2.98 -4.69 -20.43
C ALA A 402 -4.27 -4.06 -20.96
N GLU A 403 -4.37 -3.88 -22.27
CA GLU A 403 -5.59 -3.41 -22.92
C GLU A 403 -6.07 -4.47 -23.90
N LEU A 404 -7.38 -4.48 -24.13
CA LEU A 404 -8.03 -5.49 -24.94
C LEU A 404 -7.50 -5.50 -26.39
N ASP A 405 -7.23 -4.32 -26.96
CA ASP A 405 -6.74 -4.15 -28.33
C ASP A 405 -5.21 -4.12 -28.46
N ALA A 406 -4.48 -4.23 -27.34
CA ALA A 406 -3.02 -4.16 -27.35
C ALA A 406 -2.39 -5.49 -27.82
N PRO A 407 -1.40 -5.46 -28.73
CA PRO A 407 -0.63 -6.64 -29.16
C PRO A 407 0.49 -7.02 -28.18
N LEU A 408 0.60 -6.28 -27.07
CA LEU A 408 1.64 -6.42 -26.05
C LEU A 408 1.03 -6.15 -24.68
N ILE A 409 1.73 -6.58 -23.63
CA ILE A 409 1.51 -6.11 -22.27
C ILE A 409 2.74 -5.36 -21.79
N ARG A 410 2.56 -4.48 -20.78
CA ARG A 410 3.68 -3.85 -20.11
C ARG A 410 3.96 -4.53 -18.78
N ILE A 411 5.22 -4.85 -18.55
CA ILE A 411 5.69 -5.42 -17.29
C ILE A 411 6.55 -4.38 -16.59
N GLY A 412 6.15 -4.03 -15.37
CA GLY A 412 7.02 -3.38 -14.40
C GLY A 412 7.89 -4.44 -13.74
N TYR A 413 9.20 -4.18 -13.64
CA TYR A 413 10.16 -5.12 -13.05
C TYR A 413 11.10 -4.38 -12.11
N THR A 414 11.40 -4.94 -10.96
CA THR A 414 12.40 -4.39 -10.03
C THR A 414 12.99 -5.49 -9.17
N ALA A 415 14.19 -5.26 -8.65
CA ALA A 415 14.83 -6.09 -7.63
C ALA A 415 15.53 -5.15 -6.64
N ASP A 416 16.01 -5.67 -5.50
CA ASP A 416 16.62 -4.83 -4.47
C ASP A 416 17.77 -3.94 -4.98
N PHE A 417 18.51 -4.41 -5.98
CA PHE A 417 19.61 -3.69 -6.63
C PHE A 417 19.49 -3.57 -8.15
N THR A 418 18.31 -3.88 -8.70
CA THR A 418 17.95 -3.55 -10.09
C THR A 418 16.93 -2.42 -10.09
N PRO A 419 17.33 -1.17 -10.47
CA PRO A 419 16.40 -0.06 -10.57
C PRO A 419 15.20 -0.42 -11.44
N ALA A 420 14.03 0.15 -11.12
CA ALA A 420 12.78 -0.17 -11.80
C ALA A 420 12.92 -0.14 -13.33
N ARG A 421 12.47 -1.21 -13.97
CA ARG A 421 12.45 -1.40 -15.41
C ARG A 421 11.03 -1.49 -15.91
N VAL A 422 10.84 -1.01 -17.12
CA VAL A 422 9.59 -1.14 -17.87
C VAL A 422 9.90 -1.90 -19.14
N TYR A 423 9.24 -3.04 -19.30
CA TYR A 423 9.33 -3.89 -20.48
C TYR A 423 8.01 -3.88 -21.24
N ASP A 424 8.08 -3.88 -22.57
CA ASP A 424 6.95 -4.33 -23.39
C ASP A 424 7.18 -5.80 -23.75
N LEU A 425 6.20 -6.66 -23.47
CA LEU A 425 6.20 -8.06 -23.87
C LEU A 425 5.21 -8.25 -25.02
N TRP A 426 5.74 -8.49 -26.22
CA TRP A 426 4.93 -8.72 -27.42
C TRP A 426 4.30 -10.10 -27.38
N LEU A 427 2.97 -10.17 -27.44
CA LEU A 427 2.23 -11.41 -27.19
C LEU A 427 2.38 -12.45 -28.31
N GLN A 428 2.58 -11.99 -29.56
CA GLN A 428 2.66 -12.89 -30.72
C GLN A 428 3.94 -13.75 -30.73
N ASN A 429 5.08 -13.16 -30.36
CA ASN A 429 6.40 -13.79 -30.45
C ASN A 429 7.11 -13.89 -29.09
N GLN A 430 6.46 -13.43 -28.02
CA GLN A 430 6.96 -13.40 -26.65
C GLN A 430 8.28 -12.64 -26.50
N SER A 431 8.55 -11.67 -27.38
CA SER A 431 9.76 -10.85 -27.27
C SER A 431 9.60 -9.81 -26.17
N LEU A 432 10.50 -9.86 -25.18
CA LEU A 432 10.58 -8.92 -24.08
C LEU A 432 11.54 -7.77 -24.46
N VAL A 433 11.03 -6.55 -24.53
CA VAL A 433 11.79 -5.36 -24.96
C VAL A 433 11.88 -4.37 -23.81
N LEU A 434 13.11 -4.12 -23.32
CA LEU A 434 13.36 -3.08 -22.32
C LEU A 434 13.07 -1.70 -22.93
N ARG A 435 12.10 -0.98 -22.37
CA ARG A 435 11.76 0.40 -22.78
C ARG A 435 12.47 1.43 -21.94
N LYS A 436 12.55 1.19 -20.64
CA LYS A 436 13.21 2.09 -19.71
C LYS A 436 13.74 1.32 -18.52
N GLN A 437 14.93 1.70 -18.08
CA GLN A 437 15.35 1.51 -16.70
C GLN A 437 15.39 2.89 -16.05
N THR A 438 14.77 3.04 -14.88
CA THR A 438 14.83 4.28 -14.11
C THR A 438 16.30 4.61 -13.83
N PRO A 439 16.80 5.76 -14.31
CA PRO A 439 18.18 6.15 -14.08
C PRO A 439 18.40 6.48 -12.60
N VAL A 440 19.54 6.05 -12.08
CA VAL A 440 19.98 6.34 -10.71
C VAL A 440 21.41 6.84 -10.78
N ASN A 441 21.64 8.08 -10.38
CA ASN A 441 22.96 8.68 -10.42
C ASN A 441 23.88 8.02 -9.37
N ASN A 442 25.15 7.84 -9.71
CA ASN A 442 26.19 7.33 -8.81
C ASN A 442 25.87 5.96 -8.18
N PHE A 443 25.08 5.13 -8.84
CA PHE A 443 24.74 3.79 -8.39
C PHE A 443 25.54 2.73 -9.16
N ASP A 444 26.19 1.84 -8.42
CA ASP A 444 26.86 0.64 -8.94
C ASP A 444 26.26 -0.58 -8.22
N PRO A 445 25.49 -1.43 -8.92
CA PRO A 445 24.86 -2.59 -8.30
C PRO A 445 25.87 -3.60 -7.74
N ALA A 446 27.10 -3.64 -8.28
CA ALA A 446 28.13 -4.57 -7.82
C ALA A 446 28.63 -4.28 -6.38
N LYS A 447 28.31 -3.09 -5.85
CA LYS A 447 28.62 -2.73 -4.45
C LYS A 447 27.67 -3.37 -3.44
N TYR A 448 26.59 -4.01 -3.87
CA TYR A 448 25.55 -4.50 -2.98
C TYR A 448 25.19 -5.95 -3.26
N LEU A 449 24.67 -6.63 -2.24
CA LEU A 449 24.20 -8.02 -2.32
C LEU A 449 22.84 -8.12 -1.64
N SER A 450 21.90 -8.82 -2.28
CA SER A 450 20.64 -9.26 -1.69
C SER A 450 20.62 -10.78 -1.67
N THR A 451 20.27 -11.37 -0.53
CA THR A 451 20.21 -12.83 -0.34
C THR A 451 18.97 -13.19 0.46
N ARG A 452 18.41 -14.37 0.18
CA ARG A 452 17.34 -14.96 0.99
C ARG A 452 17.90 -15.91 2.03
N GLU A 453 17.47 -15.71 3.27
CA GLU A 453 17.71 -16.64 4.38
C GLU A 453 16.39 -17.06 5.02
N TRP A 454 16.44 -18.04 5.94
CA TRP A 454 15.25 -18.61 6.56
C TRP A 454 15.44 -18.78 8.07
N ALA A 455 14.79 -17.93 8.84
CA ALA A 455 14.64 -18.14 10.28
C ALA A 455 13.65 -19.29 10.54
N THR A 456 13.68 -19.84 11.75
CA THR A 456 12.76 -20.90 12.16
C THR A 456 11.96 -20.44 13.36
N ALA A 457 10.64 -20.35 13.19
CA ALA A 457 9.73 -20.02 14.27
C ALA A 457 9.70 -21.14 15.32
N ALA A 458 9.25 -20.83 16.53
CA ALA A 458 9.11 -21.81 17.61
C ALA A 458 8.25 -23.06 17.25
N ASP A 459 7.29 -22.91 16.33
CA ASP A 459 6.44 -24.01 15.83
C ASP A 459 7.01 -24.73 14.59
N GLY A 460 8.22 -24.36 14.16
CA GLY A 460 8.93 -24.96 13.03
C GLY A 460 8.67 -24.30 11.68
N ALA A 461 7.78 -23.30 11.60
CA ALA A 461 7.58 -22.54 10.36
C ALA A 461 8.88 -21.86 9.91
N LYS A 462 9.12 -21.82 8.60
CA LYS A 462 10.30 -21.16 8.01
C LYS A 462 9.93 -19.75 7.60
N ILE A 463 10.50 -18.77 8.31
CA ILE A 463 10.25 -17.35 8.08
C ILE A 463 11.29 -16.86 7.08
N PRO A 464 10.91 -16.45 5.86
CA PRO A 464 11.85 -15.90 4.89
C PRO A 464 12.40 -14.56 5.39
N LEU A 465 13.68 -14.32 5.13
CA LEU A 465 14.35 -13.04 5.35
C LEU A 465 15.00 -12.59 4.05
N THR A 466 14.78 -11.34 3.66
CA THR A 466 15.59 -10.68 2.62
C THR A 466 16.67 -9.85 3.29
N ILE A 467 17.93 -10.23 3.07
CA ILE A 467 19.10 -9.59 3.70
C ILE A 467 19.86 -8.81 2.65
N MET A 468 19.98 -7.51 2.87
CA MET A 468 20.64 -6.55 1.98
C MET A 468 21.82 -5.89 2.68
N ARG A 469 22.98 -5.92 2.02
CA ARG A 469 24.21 -5.31 2.55
C ARG A 469 25.12 -4.84 1.43
N ARG A 470 26.15 -4.09 1.80
CA ARG A 470 27.30 -3.90 0.90
C ARG A 470 28.04 -5.21 0.68
N ALA A 471 28.52 -5.41 -0.54
CA ALA A 471 29.26 -6.58 -0.96
C ALA A 471 30.63 -6.69 -0.28
N ASP A 472 31.29 -5.55 -0.05
CA ASP A 472 32.64 -5.43 0.53
C ASP A 472 32.67 -5.48 2.07
N LEU A 473 31.51 -5.67 2.69
CA LEU A 473 31.34 -5.67 4.13
C LEU A 473 31.92 -6.95 4.77
N ASP A 474 32.83 -6.79 5.74
CA ASP A 474 33.48 -7.89 6.44
C ASP A 474 32.54 -8.54 7.46
N THR A 475 31.87 -9.62 7.08
CA THR A 475 30.94 -10.35 7.95
C THR A 475 31.63 -11.18 9.03
N SER A 476 32.97 -11.16 9.14
CA SER A 476 33.68 -11.71 10.30
C SER A 476 33.68 -10.78 11.52
N VAL A 477 33.35 -9.50 11.31
CA VAL A 477 33.12 -8.51 12.35
C VAL A 477 31.62 -8.32 12.54
N PRO A 478 31.08 -8.29 13.76
CA PRO A 478 29.66 -8.02 13.99
C PRO A 478 29.20 -6.69 13.40
N GLN A 479 28.04 -6.70 12.75
CA GLN A 479 27.52 -5.63 11.91
C GLN A 479 26.23 -5.03 12.48
N PRO A 480 26.02 -3.72 12.32
CA PRO A 480 24.77 -3.08 12.71
C PRO A 480 23.64 -3.52 11.77
N VAL A 481 22.44 -3.70 12.33
CA VAL A 481 21.26 -4.18 11.61
C VAL A 481 20.11 -3.19 11.72
N LEU A 482 19.46 -2.91 10.60
CA LEU A 482 18.13 -2.29 10.56
C LEU A 482 17.14 -3.32 10.01
N ILE A 483 16.26 -3.86 10.86
CA ILE A 483 15.26 -4.86 10.50
C ILE A 483 13.87 -4.22 10.34
N TYR A 484 13.16 -4.57 9.26
CA TYR A 484 11.85 -4.07 8.90
C TYR A 484 10.80 -5.18 8.87
N GLY A 485 9.56 -4.88 9.27
CA GLY A 485 8.42 -5.81 9.19
C GLY A 485 7.05 -5.14 9.13
N TYR A 486 6.05 -5.85 8.60
CA TYR A 486 4.65 -5.40 8.48
C TYR A 486 3.64 -6.44 8.99
N GLY A 487 3.44 -7.54 8.24
CA GLY A 487 2.78 -8.75 8.72
C GLY A 487 1.26 -8.67 8.95
N SER A 488 0.50 -7.96 8.12
CA SER A 488 -0.97 -7.88 8.21
C SER A 488 -1.62 -7.78 6.82
N TYR A 489 -2.92 -8.08 6.73
CA TYR A 489 -3.76 -7.92 5.53
C TYR A 489 -3.32 -8.72 4.28
N GLU A 490 -2.52 -9.77 4.43
CA GLU A 490 -1.89 -10.48 3.30
C GLU A 490 -0.92 -9.60 2.48
N ALA A 491 -0.58 -8.40 2.97
CA ALA A 491 0.35 -7.51 2.30
C ALA A 491 1.77 -8.08 2.31
N SER A 492 2.39 -8.18 1.15
CA SER A 492 3.73 -8.75 0.97
C SER A 492 4.78 -7.65 0.86
N MET A 493 5.90 -7.80 1.57
CA MET A 493 7.02 -6.86 1.50
C MET A 493 7.96 -7.25 0.37
N ASP A 494 7.51 -7.05 -0.86
CA ASP A 494 8.16 -7.55 -2.07
C ASP A 494 9.58 -6.98 -2.33
N PRO A 495 10.48 -7.77 -2.96
CA PRO A 495 11.79 -7.28 -3.38
C PRO A 495 11.69 -6.06 -4.28
N GLY A 496 12.50 -5.04 -4.02
CA GLY A 496 12.37 -3.80 -4.78
C GLY A 496 13.41 -2.74 -4.45
N PHE A 497 13.83 -2.04 -5.51
CA PHE A 497 14.82 -0.99 -5.44
C PHE A 497 14.31 0.24 -4.67
N GLY A 498 15.05 0.67 -3.66
CA GLY A 498 14.78 1.90 -2.92
C GLY A 498 16.01 2.78 -2.81
N ILE A 499 16.02 3.93 -3.51
CA ILE A 499 17.14 4.90 -3.45
C ILE A 499 17.55 5.26 -2.01
N PRO A 500 16.61 5.56 -1.08
CA PRO A 500 16.98 5.89 0.29
C PRO A 500 17.72 4.75 1.02
N ARG A 501 17.43 3.49 0.69
CA ARG A 501 18.05 2.33 1.34
C ARG A 501 19.56 2.32 1.12
N LEU A 502 20.03 2.82 -0.04
CA LEU A 502 21.47 2.91 -0.34
C LEU A 502 22.23 3.71 0.72
N SER A 503 21.65 4.80 1.24
CA SER A 503 22.29 5.61 2.30
C SER A 503 22.48 4.86 3.62
N VAL A 504 21.63 3.86 3.90
CA VAL A 504 21.78 2.98 5.07
C VAL A 504 22.90 1.97 4.82
N LEU A 505 22.89 1.34 3.64
CA LEU A 505 23.90 0.35 3.25
C LEU A 505 25.30 0.96 3.14
N ASP A 506 25.41 2.18 2.59
CA ASP A 506 26.66 2.95 2.43
C ASP A 506 27.29 3.34 3.77
N ARG A 507 26.58 3.18 4.89
CA ARG A 507 27.07 3.39 6.26
C ARG A 507 27.37 2.06 6.99
N GLY A 508 27.46 0.96 6.23
CA GLY A 508 27.81 -0.36 6.76
C GLY A 508 26.68 -1.07 7.52
N VAL A 509 25.44 -0.59 7.42
CA VAL A 509 24.29 -1.23 8.05
C VAL A 509 23.71 -2.30 7.14
N VAL A 510 23.44 -3.48 7.71
CA VAL A 510 22.71 -4.55 7.03
C VAL A 510 21.21 -4.27 7.17
N PHE A 511 20.51 -4.14 6.05
CA PHE A 511 19.07 -3.94 6.03
C PHE A 511 18.39 -5.30 5.85
N VAL A 512 17.45 -5.65 6.74
CA VAL A 512 16.74 -6.93 6.70
C VAL A 512 15.24 -6.69 6.60
N ILE A 513 14.56 -7.42 5.72
CA ILE A 513 13.10 -7.51 5.72
C ILE A 513 12.73 -8.89 6.27
N ALA A 514 11.93 -8.90 7.34
CA ALA A 514 11.37 -10.13 7.90
C ALA A 514 9.95 -10.35 7.36
N HIS A 515 9.78 -11.40 6.56
CA HIS A 515 8.52 -11.76 5.91
C HIS A 515 7.64 -12.58 6.86
N VAL A 516 7.27 -11.95 7.98
CA VAL A 516 6.53 -12.58 9.10
C VAL A 516 5.10 -12.99 8.72
N ARG A 517 4.54 -13.97 9.42
CA ARG A 517 3.14 -14.38 9.23
C ARG A 517 2.17 -13.20 9.39
N GLY A 518 1.06 -13.28 8.66
CA GLY A 518 0.12 -12.17 8.46
C GLY A 518 0.40 -11.38 7.18
N GLY A 519 1.61 -11.49 6.61
CA GLY A 519 1.88 -11.12 5.22
C GLY A 519 1.43 -12.19 4.22
N GLY A 520 1.59 -11.91 2.92
CA GLY A 520 1.18 -12.80 1.82
C GLY A 520 2.31 -13.55 1.14
N GLU A 521 3.55 -13.42 1.62
CA GLU A 521 4.75 -13.85 0.89
C GLU A 521 4.77 -15.34 0.51
N LEU A 522 4.18 -16.20 1.36
CA LEU A 522 4.05 -17.64 1.13
C LEU A 522 2.59 -18.06 0.86
N GLY A 523 1.77 -17.13 0.36
CA GLY A 523 0.38 -17.33 0.02
C GLY A 523 -0.58 -17.23 1.20
N ARG A 524 -1.84 -17.57 0.95
CA ARG A 524 -2.97 -17.26 1.84
C ARG A 524 -2.85 -17.86 3.23
N ASN A 525 -2.31 -19.07 3.33
CA ASN A 525 -2.11 -19.72 4.62
C ASN A 525 -1.10 -18.98 5.50
N TRP A 526 -0.10 -18.30 4.91
CA TRP A 526 0.86 -17.47 5.66
C TRP A 526 0.17 -16.29 6.34
N TYR A 527 -0.78 -15.67 5.65
CA TYR A 527 -1.63 -14.63 6.19
C TYR A 527 -2.57 -15.15 7.28
N LEU A 528 -3.32 -16.22 7.02
CA LEU A 528 -4.26 -16.79 7.99
C LEU A 528 -3.58 -17.21 9.31
N GLN A 529 -2.31 -17.63 9.24
CA GLN A 529 -1.50 -17.95 10.41
C GLN A 529 -0.89 -16.73 11.12
N GLY A 530 -1.22 -15.50 10.74
CA GLY A 530 -0.84 -14.26 11.43
C GLY A 530 -2.00 -13.28 11.54
N LYS A 531 -3.22 -13.82 11.70
CA LYS A 531 -4.49 -13.10 11.67
C LYS A 531 -5.41 -13.56 12.81
N LYS A 532 -6.32 -12.71 13.31
CA LYS A 532 -7.25 -13.01 14.42
C LYS A 532 -6.55 -13.70 15.61
N LEU A 533 -7.01 -14.89 16.02
CA LEU A 533 -6.46 -15.68 17.13
C LEU A 533 -5.08 -16.30 16.85
N HIS A 534 -4.50 -16.04 15.68
CA HIS A 534 -3.11 -16.36 15.34
C HIS A 534 -2.22 -15.11 15.26
N LYS A 535 -2.75 -13.91 15.55
CA LYS A 535 -2.01 -12.65 15.31
C LYS A 535 -0.66 -12.57 16.02
N LYS A 536 -0.51 -13.22 17.18
CA LYS A 536 0.77 -13.25 17.90
C LYS A 536 1.93 -13.86 17.12
N ASN A 537 1.63 -14.73 16.16
CA ASN A 537 2.66 -15.31 15.29
C ASN A 537 3.43 -14.22 14.52
N THR A 538 2.77 -13.13 14.09
CA THR A 538 3.44 -11.98 13.48
C THR A 538 4.56 -11.42 14.36
N PHE A 539 4.29 -11.29 15.67
CA PHE A 539 5.23 -10.69 16.62
C PHE A 539 6.34 -11.67 17.00
N THR A 540 5.99 -12.93 17.26
CA THR A 540 6.99 -13.97 17.59
C THR A 540 7.89 -14.29 16.41
N ASP A 541 7.36 -14.28 15.17
CA ASP A 541 8.17 -14.48 13.97
C ASP A 541 9.21 -13.37 13.81
N PHE A 542 8.85 -12.11 14.12
CA PHE A 542 9.79 -11.00 14.06
C PHE A 542 10.90 -11.13 15.12
N ILE A 543 10.53 -11.58 16.32
CA ILE A 543 11.49 -11.87 17.41
C ILE A 543 12.41 -13.03 17.02
N ASP A 544 11.85 -14.14 16.51
CA ASP A 544 12.60 -15.31 16.07
C ASP A 544 13.53 -14.97 14.88
N SER A 545 13.09 -14.08 13.99
CA SER A 545 13.91 -13.52 12.91
C SER A 545 15.10 -12.74 13.47
N THR A 546 14.87 -11.85 14.44
CA THR A 546 15.95 -11.09 15.09
C THR A 546 16.92 -12.01 15.83
N GLN A 547 16.41 -13.03 16.53
CA GLN A 547 17.24 -14.02 17.22
C GLN A 547 18.07 -14.85 16.23
N TYR A 548 17.50 -15.24 15.08
CA TYR A 548 18.24 -15.91 14.02
C TYR A 548 19.42 -15.06 13.51
N LEU A 549 19.22 -13.75 13.32
CA LEU A 549 20.30 -12.84 12.92
C LEU A 549 21.40 -12.78 13.98
N LEU A 550 21.06 -12.78 15.27
CA LEU A 550 22.04 -12.84 16.36
C LEU A 550 22.83 -14.16 16.35
N ASP A 551 22.12 -15.28 16.18
CA ASP A 551 22.70 -16.62 16.20
C ASP A 551 23.60 -16.90 14.98
N SER A 552 23.40 -16.17 13.88
CA SER A 552 24.26 -16.22 12.69
C SER A 552 25.71 -15.75 12.95
N GLY A 553 25.92 -15.02 14.05
CA GLY A 553 27.23 -14.55 14.50
C GLY A 553 27.77 -13.30 13.78
N TRP A 554 27.12 -12.82 12.72
CA TRP A 554 27.52 -11.59 12.02
C TRP A 554 26.73 -10.35 12.48
N ALA A 555 25.58 -10.48 13.15
CA ALA A 555 24.85 -9.33 13.68
C ALA A 555 25.42 -8.89 15.03
N ASP A 556 25.51 -7.57 15.25
CA ASP A 556 25.95 -7.01 16.52
C ASP A 556 24.79 -6.91 17.51
N PRO A 557 24.84 -7.61 18.66
CA PRO A 557 23.75 -7.61 19.65
C PRO A 557 23.48 -6.25 20.29
N GLN A 558 24.38 -5.27 20.18
CA GLN A 558 24.17 -3.92 20.72
C GLN A 558 23.69 -2.92 19.65
N ARG A 559 23.64 -3.33 18.37
CA ARG A 559 23.33 -2.45 17.24
C ARG A 559 22.28 -3.07 16.33
N ILE A 560 21.08 -3.31 16.88
CA ILE A 560 19.89 -3.71 16.10
C ILE A 560 18.80 -2.66 16.29
N ALA A 561 18.34 -2.07 15.19
CA ALA A 561 17.19 -1.19 15.17
C ALA A 561 16.03 -1.84 14.41
N ALA A 562 14.79 -1.62 14.87
CA ALA A 562 13.59 -2.11 14.20
C ALA A 562 12.76 -0.97 13.61
N LEU A 563 12.12 -1.21 12.47
CA LEU A 563 11.26 -0.25 11.77
C LEU A 563 9.96 -0.93 11.31
N GLY A 564 8.82 -0.27 11.49
CA GLY A 564 7.52 -0.73 11.00
C GLY A 564 6.49 0.40 11.01
N GLY A 565 5.53 0.36 10.09
CA GLY A 565 4.53 1.42 9.92
C GLY A 565 3.09 0.92 9.82
N SER A 566 2.10 1.73 10.25
CA SER A 566 0.68 1.36 10.27
C SER A 566 0.45 0.08 11.10
N ALA A 567 -0.05 -1.02 10.53
CA ALA A 567 -0.09 -2.32 11.20
C ALA A 567 1.30 -2.92 11.48
N GLY A 568 2.34 -2.54 10.74
CA GLY A 568 3.73 -2.79 11.13
C GLY A 568 4.13 -2.00 12.39
N GLY A 569 3.43 -0.90 12.70
CA GLY A 569 3.56 -0.18 13.97
C GLY A 569 2.91 -0.91 15.15
N LEU A 570 1.82 -1.66 14.93
CA LEU A 570 1.31 -2.64 15.91
C LEU A 570 2.39 -3.67 16.24
N LEU A 571 3.04 -4.21 15.20
CA LEU A 571 4.19 -5.11 15.37
C LEU A 571 5.30 -4.46 16.20
N MET A 572 5.71 -3.23 15.88
CA MET A 572 6.74 -2.50 16.65
C MET A 572 6.35 -2.33 18.13
N GLY A 573 5.11 -1.91 18.41
CA GLY A 573 4.62 -1.75 19.77
C GLY A 573 4.57 -3.07 20.55
N ALA A 574 4.16 -4.16 19.90
CA ALA A 574 4.10 -5.48 20.52
C ALA A 574 5.50 -6.01 20.86
N VAL A 575 6.47 -5.91 19.94
CA VAL A 575 7.84 -6.40 20.20
C VAL A 575 8.60 -5.52 21.19
N ALA A 576 8.27 -4.21 21.28
CA ALA A 576 8.78 -3.34 22.34
C ALA A 576 8.35 -3.83 23.73
N ASN A 577 7.15 -4.43 23.86
CA ASN A 577 6.70 -5.02 25.11
C ASN A 577 7.28 -6.43 25.34
N MET A 578 7.34 -7.26 24.31
CA MET A 578 7.69 -8.68 24.42
C MET A 578 9.20 -8.94 24.51
N ALA A 579 10.01 -8.18 23.77
CA ALA A 579 11.46 -8.40 23.69
C ALA A 579 12.25 -7.09 23.49
N PRO A 580 12.05 -6.05 24.34
CA PRO A 580 12.73 -4.77 24.19
C PRO A 580 14.26 -4.88 24.17
N GLN A 581 14.81 -5.87 24.89
CA GLN A 581 16.25 -6.10 25.01
C GLN A 581 16.96 -6.48 23.71
N LEU A 582 16.22 -6.86 22.66
CA LEU A 582 16.78 -7.22 21.36
C LEU A 582 17.15 -5.99 20.51
N TYR A 583 16.65 -4.81 20.86
CA TYR A 583 16.75 -3.62 20.02
C TYR A 583 17.44 -2.49 20.77
N THR A 584 18.29 -1.72 20.09
CA THR A 584 18.77 -0.43 20.60
C THR A 584 17.83 0.72 20.24
N ALA A 585 17.02 0.55 19.18
CA ALA A 585 16.02 1.52 18.76
C ALA A 585 14.84 0.85 18.05
N ILE A 586 13.65 1.43 18.20
CA ILE A 586 12.43 1.05 17.50
C ILE A 586 11.80 2.31 16.90
N ILE A 587 11.53 2.28 15.60
CA ILE A 587 10.87 3.36 14.86
C ILE A 587 9.50 2.85 14.43
N ALA A 588 8.45 3.45 14.98
CA ALA A 588 7.06 3.07 14.75
C ALA A 588 6.34 4.22 14.01
N GLN A 589 6.04 4.02 12.73
CA GLN A 589 5.41 5.01 11.87
C GLN A 589 3.89 4.83 11.87
N VAL A 590 3.12 5.90 12.05
CA VAL A 590 1.65 5.93 12.19
C VAL A 590 1.10 4.68 12.90
N PRO A 591 1.58 4.36 14.12
CA PRO A 591 1.53 2.99 14.61
C PRO A 591 0.19 2.66 15.30
N PHE A 592 -0.44 1.56 14.89
CA PHE A 592 -1.70 1.05 15.48
C PHE A 592 -1.46 0.39 16.85
N VAL A 593 -1.35 1.21 17.91
CA VAL A 593 -0.83 0.80 19.23
C VAL A 593 -1.89 0.77 20.32
N ASP A 594 -3.11 1.24 20.05
CA ASP A 594 -4.26 1.14 20.95
C ASP A 594 -5.38 0.29 20.34
N ALA A 595 -4.95 -0.81 19.71
CA ALA A 595 -5.78 -1.65 18.84
C ALA A 595 -7.08 -2.13 19.48
N LEU A 596 -7.06 -2.56 20.75
CA LEU A 596 -8.28 -3.03 21.40
C LEU A 596 -9.30 -1.91 21.61
N THR A 597 -8.86 -0.73 22.06
CA THR A 597 -9.77 0.41 22.27
C THR A 597 -10.38 0.86 20.95
N SER A 598 -9.57 0.97 19.88
CA SER A 598 -10.06 1.38 18.56
C SER A 598 -11.07 0.38 17.97
N ILE A 599 -10.77 -0.93 17.99
CA ILE A 599 -11.63 -1.96 17.38
C ILE A 599 -12.93 -2.23 18.15
N LEU A 600 -13.00 -1.81 19.42
CA LEU A 600 -14.22 -1.83 20.22
C LEU A 600 -15.21 -0.72 19.85
N ASP A 601 -14.80 0.27 19.07
CA ASP A 601 -15.62 1.38 18.63
C ASP A 601 -15.90 1.30 17.12
N PRO A 602 -17.07 0.79 16.70
CA PRO A 602 -17.42 0.66 15.28
C PRO A 602 -17.68 1.99 14.58
N GLU A 603 -17.81 3.10 15.32
CA GLU A 603 -18.05 4.42 14.75
C GLU A 603 -16.75 5.10 14.32
N LEU A 604 -15.59 4.53 14.68
CA LEU A 604 -14.30 5.01 14.19
C LEU A 604 -14.05 4.54 12.75
N PRO A 605 -13.30 5.33 11.96
CA PRO A 605 -12.81 4.90 10.67
C PRO A 605 -12.18 3.50 10.70
N LEU A 606 -12.52 2.68 9.71
CA LEU A 606 -12.00 1.31 9.51
C LEU A 606 -12.34 0.28 10.59
N SER A 607 -12.72 0.64 11.82
CA SER A 607 -12.84 -0.33 12.93
C SER A 607 -13.75 -1.53 12.64
N ALA A 608 -14.94 -1.30 12.09
CA ALA A 608 -15.86 -2.38 11.73
C ALA A 608 -15.34 -3.21 10.54
N LEU A 609 -14.67 -2.56 9.58
CA LEU A 609 -13.96 -3.18 8.45
C LEU A 609 -12.71 -3.94 8.88
N GLU A 610 -12.30 -3.88 10.14
CA GLU A 610 -11.11 -4.59 10.62
C GLU A 610 -11.46 -5.75 11.56
N TRP A 611 -12.74 -5.97 11.84
CA TRP A 611 -13.18 -7.16 12.58
C TRP A 611 -12.84 -8.45 11.87
N GLU A 612 -12.81 -8.45 10.54
CA GLU A 612 -12.35 -9.62 9.83
C GLU A 612 -10.83 -9.78 9.90
N GLU A 613 -10.02 -8.75 10.20
CA GLU A 613 -8.56 -8.84 10.39
C GLU A 613 -8.20 -9.31 11.81
N TRP A 614 -8.67 -8.58 12.82
CA TRP A 614 -8.30 -8.80 14.22
C TRP A 614 -9.27 -9.72 14.97
N GLY A 615 -10.50 -9.82 14.47
CA GLY A 615 -11.65 -10.41 15.17
C GLY A 615 -12.59 -9.32 15.69
N ASN A 616 -13.83 -9.69 16.03
CA ASN A 616 -14.79 -8.80 16.68
C ASN A 616 -14.77 -8.97 18.22
N PRO A 617 -14.10 -8.07 18.98
CA PRO A 617 -14.01 -8.15 20.43
C PRO A 617 -15.28 -7.70 21.15
N ILE A 618 -16.24 -7.06 20.45
CA ILE A 618 -17.54 -6.67 21.03
C ILE A 618 -18.39 -7.94 21.24
N GLU A 619 -18.46 -8.79 20.22
CA GLU A 619 -19.29 -10.00 20.24
C GLU A 619 -18.63 -11.20 20.92
N SER A 620 -17.29 -11.28 20.89
CA SER A 620 -16.54 -12.42 21.41
C SER A 620 -15.58 -12.04 22.53
N LYS A 621 -15.83 -12.58 23.73
CA LYS A 621 -14.90 -12.47 24.86
C LYS A 621 -13.54 -13.12 24.56
N GLU A 622 -13.52 -14.20 23.79
CA GLU A 622 -12.25 -14.86 23.41
C GLU A 622 -11.38 -13.93 22.55
N VAL A 623 -11.99 -13.27 21.55
CA VAL A 623 -11.29 -12.27 20.74
C VAL A 623 -10.84 -11.08 21.60
N TYR A 624 -11.72 -10.58 22.47
CA TYR A 624 -11.38 -9.52 23.42
C TYR A 624 -10.15 -9.87 24.26
N ASP A 625 -10.16 -11.04 24.92
CA ASP A 625 -9.06 -11.50 25.78
C ASP A 625 -7.77 -11.68 24.96
N TYR A 626 -7.88 -12.19 23.73
CA TYR A 626 -6.74 -12.40 22.84
C TYR A 626 -6.12 -11.07 22.40
N MET A 627 -6.93 -10.12 21.89
CA MET A 627 -6.48 -8.78 21.50
C MET A 627 -5.87 -8.01 22.69
N LYS A 628 -6.53 -8.07 23.85
CA LYS A 628 -6.03 -7.49 25.10
C LYS A 628 -4.63 -7.99 25.45
N SER A 629 -4.31 -9.24 25.14
CA SER A 629 -3.03 -9.84 25.49
C SER A 629 -1.85 -9.44 24.60
N TYR A 630 -2.06 -8.61 23.57
CA TYR A 630 -0.97 -8.08 22.73
C TYR A 630 -1.05 -6.59 22.41
N THR A 631 -2.20 -5.93 22.58
CA THR A 631 -2.35 -4.51 22.23
C THR A 631 -1.27 -3.65 22.93
N PRO A 632 -0.45 -2.88 22.20
CA PRO A 632 0.77 -2.31 22.78
C PRO A 632 0.55 -1.37 23.96
N TYR A 633 -0.43 -0.47 23.89
CA TYR A 633 -0.70 0.53 24.93
C TYR A 633 -1.07 -0.08 26.28
N GLU A 634 -1.95 -1.09 26.30
CA GLU A 634 -2.38 -1.73 27.55
C GLU A 634 -1.33 -2.67 28.15
N ASN A 635 -0.38 -3.15 27.33
CA ASN A 635 0.65 -4.10 27.74
C ASN A 635 2.00 -3.43 28.06
N VAL A 636 2.04 -2.10 28.21
CA VAL A 636 3.22 -1.41 28.74
C VAL A 636 3.43 -1.80 30.21
N THR A 637 4.62 -2.31 30.54
CA THR A 637 4.98 -2.74 31.91
C THR A 637 6.25 -2.05 32.41
N ALA A 638 6.55 -2.21 33.71
CA ALA A 638 7.74 -1.63 34.31
C ALA A 638 8.99 -2.40 33.88
N GLN A 639 9.55 -2.03 32.73
CA GLN A 639 10.76 -2.60 32.14
C GLN A 639 11.57 -1.52 31.40
N ASP A 640 12.80 -1.87 31.02
CA ASP A 640 13.65 -1.02 30.20
C ASP A 640 13.22 -1.12 28.74
N TYR A 641 12.90 0.03 28.13
CA TYR A 641 12.52 0.13 26.72
C TYR A 641 13.67 0.78 25.94
N PRO A 642 13.90 0.40 24.67
CA PRO A 642 14.94 1.00 23.86
C PRO A 642 14.60 2.46 23.49
N LYS A 643 15.47 3.10 22.71
CA LYS A 643 15.09 4.37 22.06
C LYS A 643 13.84 4.12 21.21
N ILE A 644 12.78 4.90 21.38
CA ILE A 644 11.55 4.73 20.59
C ILE A 644 11.23 6.06 19.90
N ALA A 645 10.95 6.00 18.60
CA ALA A 645 10.35 7.08 17.85
C ALA A 645 8.96 6.67 17.37
N ALA A 646 7.92 7.31 17.91
CA ALA A 646 6.57 7.24 17.35
C ALA A 646 6.39 8.43 16.40
N VAL A 647 6.13 8.16 15.12
CA VAL A 647 5.87 9.20 14.11
C VAL A 647 4.41 9.11 13.72
N THR A 648 3.66 10.21 13.69
CA THR A 648 2.23 10.20 13.35
C THR A 648 1.83 11.49 12.64
N SER A 649 0.58 11.59 12.19
CA SER A 649 -0.01 12.85 11.70
C SER A 649 -1.36 13.15 12.33
N LEU A 650 -1.67 14.43 12.51
CA LEU A 650 -2.88 14.91 13.18
C LEU A 650 -4.17 14.61 12.38
N ASN A 651 -4.10 14.60 11.05
CA ASN A 651 -5.25 14.31 10.18
C ASN A 651 -5.25 12.87 9.65
N ASP A 652 -4.44 11.98 10.21
CA ASP A 652 -4.49 10.56 9.87
C ASP A 652 -5.86 9.96 10.23
N THR A 653 -6.56 9.45 9.21
CA THR A 653 -7.88 8.82 9.31
C THR A 653 -7.82 7.28 9.33
N ARG A 654 -6.63 6.67 9.18
CA ARG A 654 -6.47 5.21 9.22
C ARG A 654 -5.93 4.74 10.58
N VAL A 655 -4.96 5.46 11.13
CA VAL A 655 -4.49 5.27 12.50
C VAL A 655 -4.51 6.62 13.21
N LEU A 656 -5.43 6.78 14.15
CA LEU A 656 -5.66 8.08 14.77
C LEU A 656 -4.44 8.53 15.59
N TYR A 657 -4.06 9.80 15.49
CA TYR A 657 -2.89 10.38 16.20
C TYR A 657 -2.89 10.11 17.72
N VAL A 658 -4.08 9.92 18.30
CA VAL A 658 -4.26 9.67 19.72
C VAL A 658 -3.60 8.36 20.16
N GLU A 659 -3.55 7.34 19.30
CA GLU A 659 -2.96 6.04 19.65
C GLU A 659 -1.47 6.17 20.02
N PRO A 660 -0.58 6.66 19.13
CA PRO A 660 0.82 6.88 19.49
C PRO A 660 1.01 7.91 20.61
N ALA A 661 0.14 8.92 20.73
CA ALA A 661 0.22 9.90 21.81
C ALA A 661 -0.01 9.27 23.19
N LYS A 662 -1.05 8.44 23.32
CA LYS A 662 -1.34 7.66 24.53
C LYS A 662 -0.22 6.67 24.83
N TRP A 663 0.28 5.96 23.81
CA TRP A 663 1.36 4.99 23.96
C TRP A 663 2.66 5.62 24.47
N VAL A 664 3.10 6.74 23.89
CA VAL A 664 4.30 7.46 24.35
C VAL A 664 4.13 7.97 25.78
N ALA A 665 2.96 8.55 26.12
CA ALA A 665 2.67 8.98 27.48
C ALA A 665 2.78 7.81 28.49
N LYS A 666 2.26 6.63 28.12
CA LYS A 666 2.30 5.44 28.97
C LYS A 666 3.68 4.83 29.12
N LEU A 667 4.45 4.73 28.02
CA LEU A 667 5.82 4.24 28.06
C LEU A 667 6.70 5.09 28.98
N ARG A 668 6.59 6.42 28.90
CA ARG A 668 7.34 7.34 29.79
C ARG A 668 6.84 7.33 31.23
N GLU A 669 5.56 7.02 31.46
CA GLU A 669 4.99 6.88 32.81
C GLU A 669 5.54 5.64 33.53
N VAL A 670 5.58 4.50 32.84
CA VAL A 670 5.75 3.18 33.46
C VAL A 670 7.15 2.60 33.23
N GLY A 671 7.80 2.92 32.10
CA GLY A 671 9.12 2.43 31.76
C GLY A 671 10.17 2.79 32.81
N THR A 672 11.10 1.86 33.07
CA THR A 672 12.16 2.05 34.07
C THR A 672 13.47 2.55 33.47
N GLY A 673 13.54 2.60 32.13
CA GLY A 673 14.70 3.00 31.35
C GLY A 673 14.99 4.50 31.33
N GLN A 674 16.16 4.85 30.78
CA GLN A 674 16.54 6.25 30.51
C GLN A 674 16.67 6.55 29.01
N ALA A 675 16.39 5.58 28.14
CA ALA A 675 16.43 5.79 26.71
C ALA A 675 15.34 6.81 26.29
N PRO A 676 15.65 7.76 25.40
CA PRO A 676 14.66 8.72 24.93
C PRO A 676 13.54 8.02 24.14
N ILE A 677 12.30 8.39 24.46
CA ILE A 677 11.09 7.99 23.76
C ILE A 677 10.48 9.28 23.22
N VAL A 678 10.31 9.42 21.92
CA VAL A 678 9.90 10.66 21.26
C VAL A 678 8.62 10.46 20.44
N LEU A 679 7.81 11.52 20.35
CA LEU A 679 6.61 11.57 19.51
C LEU A 679 6.78 12.72 18.51
N LYS A 680 6.85 12.38 17.22
CA LYS A 680 6.82 13.35 16.12
C LYS A 680 5.42 13.35 15.51
N THR A 681 4.72 14.48 15.58
CA THR A 681 3.40 14.66 14.99
C THR A 681 3.47 15.66 13.84
N GLU A 682 3.19 15.21 12.62
CA GLU A 682 2.94 16.09 11.48
C GLU A 682 1.57 16.75 11.63
N MET A 683 1.54 18.08 11.72
CA MET A 683 0.34 18.84 12.08
C MET A 683 -0.59 19.10 10.89
N ASP A 684 -0.05 19.10 9.66
CA ASP A 684 -0.79 19.44 8.44
C ASP A 684 -1.03 18.25 7.48
N GLY A 685 -0.43 17.09 7.75
CA GLY A 685 -0.48 15.90 6.88
C GLY A 685 -1.62 14.91 7.20
N GLY A 686 -1.70 13.83 6.39
CA GLY A 686 -2.60 12.68 6.59
C GLY A 686 -1.84 11.39 6.91
N HIS A 687 -2.39 10.21 6.59
CA HIS A 687 -1.74 8.91 6.87
C HIS A 687 -0.35 8.76 6.23
N GLY A 688 -0.16 9.32 5.03
CA GLY A 688 1.13 9.38 4.35
C GLY A 688 2.08 10.47 4.86
N GLY A 689 1.66 11.27 5.85
CA GLY A 689 2.34 12.48 6.29
C GLY A 689 2.13 13.66 5.34
N ALA A 690 3.14 14.52 5.23
CA ALA A 690 3.15 15.65 4.30
C ALA A 690 3.25 15.18 2.83
N SER A 691 2.67 15.95 1.90
CA SER A 691 2.56 15.59 0.49
C SER A 691 3.72 16.06 -0.38
N GLY A 692 3.95 15.37 -1.50
CA GLY A 692 4.98 15.69 -2.47
C GLY A 692 6.32 14.99 -2.23
N ARG A 693 7.09 14.78 -3.32
CA ARG A 693 8.28 13.91 -3.26
C ARG A 693 9.36 14.40 -2.29
N TYR A 694 9.59 15.71 -2.14
CA TYR A 694 10.64 16.22 -1.25
C TYR A 694 10.31 16.01 0.23
N GLU A 695 9.04 16.17 0.61
CA GLU A 695 8.61 15.91 1.99
C GLU A 695 8.71 14.42 2.30
N SER A 696 8.39 13.54 1.33
CA SER A 696 8.61 12.10 1.48
C SER A 696 10.09 11.74 1.71
N TRP A 697 11.02 12.43 1.04
CA TRP A 697 12.46 12.22 1.22
C TRP A 697 12.95 12.73 2.57
N LYS A 698 12.43 13.88 3.03
CA LYS A 698 12.73 14.40 4.37
C LYS A 698 12.21 13.49 5.48
N ALA A 699 10.99 12.96 5.34
CA ALA A 699 10.43 12.00 6.28
C ALA A 699 11.33 10.75 6.37
N ARG A 700 11.70 10.17 5.21
CA ARG A 700 12.61 9.03 5.18
C ARG A 700 13.99 9.32 5.75
N ALA A 701 14.55 10.50 5.46
CA ALA A 701 15.82 10.95 6.03
C ALA A 701 15.74 11.09 7.56
N TRP A 702 14.59 11.50 8.10
CA TRP A 702 14.35 11.57 9.54
C TRP A 702 14.35 10.17 10.18
N ASP A 703 13.60 9.22 9.62
CA ASP A 703 13.53 7.83 10.13
C ASP A 703 14.92 7.18 10.15
N TYR A 704 15.65 7.32 9.04
CA TYR A 704 16.99 6.75 8.93
C TYR A 704 18.00 7.47 9.79
N ALA A 705 17.93 8.80 9.97
CA ALA A 705 18.82 9.50 10.89
C ALA A 705 18.64 9.01 12.33
N PHE A 706 17.39 8.79 12.77
CA PHE A 706 17.13 8.27 14.11
C PHE A 706 17.69 6.85 14.29
N ALA A 707 17.47 5.97 13.31
CA ALA A 707 17.99 4.60 13.33
C ALA A 707 19.53 4.58 13.29
N LEU A 708 20.15 5.30 12.35
CA LEU A 708 21.59 5.33 12.13
C LEU A 708 22.35 5.97 13.31
N ASP A 709 21.81 7.03 13.91
CA ASP A 709 22.35 7.62 15.14
C ASP A 709 22.31 6.61 16.31
N ALA A 710 21.21 5.86 16.46
CA ALA A 710 21.10 4.82 17.47
C ALA A 710 22.09 3.66 17.24
N LEU A 711 22.35 3.30 15.98
CA LEU A 711 23.32 2.30 15.58
C LEU A 711 24.78 2.81 15.63
N GLY A 712 24.99 4.11 15.85
CA GLY A 712 26.33 4.73 15.81
C GLY A 712 26.96 4.74 14.41
N CYS A 713 26.14 4.75 13.36
CA CYS A 713 26.55 4.61 11.96
C CYS A 713 26.22 5.89 11.17
N THR A 714 26.84 7.01 11.52
CA THR A 714 26.51 8.33 10.94
C THR A 714 27.30 8.66 9.67
N ASP A 715 28.48 8.08 9.50
CA ASP A 715 29.40 8.34 8.40
C ASP A 715 29.42 7.18 7.38
N GLU A 716 29.58 7.50 6.09
CA GLU A 716 29.75 6.50 5.02
C GLU A 716 31.09 5.76 5.13
N ILE A 717 31.15 4.50 4.67
CA ILE A 717 32.34 3.63 4.72
C ILE A 717 33.04 3.42 3.38
#